data_AF-A0A5E4PNJ8-F1
#
_entry.id   AF-A0A5E4PNJ8-F1
#
_cell.length_a   1.000
_cell.length_b   1.000
_cell.length_c   1.000
_cell.angle_alpha   90.00
_cell.angle_beta   90.00
_cell.angle_gamma   90.00
#
_symmetry.space_group_name_H-M   'P 1'
#
loop_
_entity.id
_entity.type
_entity.pdbx_description
1 polymer ?
#
loop_
_entity_poly.entity_id
_entity_poly.type
_entity_poly.pdbx_seq_one_letter_code
_entity_poly.pdbx_strand_id
1 'polypeptide(L)'
;MNFVLLAQCKPDWCYPCMGKEMNELLKQCIDIPPFQPIDDIEIISGRSKQFPIPFPVDTMRLETLKKTRPIERLKSNIVSTYPIVHERVLLLITHFIIYKREFGSPMEKALYSNMSIPDNDGWEQVGTFHQKPPLEFDKCLSYDEIKLSAMLYVSGHTECINDGNRCNAGVVDEDNIEENAVIIGLIGPRFERIRRMDYEDILITEQQNTIDNGYGEEVTPTTCLNVLKTTYVRNNQSAKHMWRQIWAEFYQVHSYTYNELASNIPDNSEDEYLQRYVRLSSDIFDNEVYYKRVSVLAESALIEGDTRGREAGRDVFLNVIGCGLGVWKKSPHQTDVYVLTFLERIRALLKRDLLNHVSDVNFSYIKPAKGVSEKREPSAKLTGEHAGKLLVMTYPWDGNAQPGNEFWMGSLKGSGDPAAACSTQVAELHNAHINPAVSGYNLRVIGRSGLKTLSEYCLALTCKPDWSYPSMDKDMNELLRQCIDIPIFEQTDDINVITEKSKQLATLRERRPIERLKSNVVSTYPVVHERVLLLMTRFLIYKREFGSPVEKDLYTNMSIPEFVDRLLKKRAISFFSRLDSYTLLTGETGDDGWEQVGTSQEIEPLKLDNCLSYDEMKLSAMLYISGHTECINDGSLIGPRFVRIGRMDYEDILITVKQNTISNGYGEEVTSESCLDVLTKYFSNNQTAKHMWRQIWAEFYQVHSHIYKELNSHVPDSSEDKHLQHYVRLPSVMIFDNEVYYKRVNIFTNRTDSEKLSEEKRIFIECKNHPRGGINVQIERREPSAKLIGEHAGKLLVLTYPWDSNAHPGNDFWMGSLKSSGDPAAACSTQVAELHNAHINPAVSGYNLRVIGRNGLKTLSEYCLTLTSSSVDVDAEI
;
A
#
# COMPACT_ATOMS: atom_id res chain seq x y z
N MET A 1 -23.37 -6.92 -25.39
CA MET A 1 -22.24 -6.81 -26.34
C MET A 1 -21.07 -7.54 -25.73
N ASN A 2 -20.22 -8.20 -26.52
CA ASN A 2 -18.89 -8.60 -26.03
C ASN A 2 -18.06 -7.31 -25.98
N PHE A 3 -17.84 -6.77 -24.78
CA PHE A 3 -17.03 -5.58 -24.58
C PHE A 3 -15.56 -5.99 -24.62
N VAL A 4 -14.92 -5.79 -25.78
CA VAL A 4 -13.47 -5.90 -25.91
C VAL A 4 -12.83 -4.93 -24.92
N LEU A 5 -11.94 -5.43 -24.06
CA LEU A 5 -11.16 -4.60 -23.15
C LEU A 5 -10.28 -3.64 -23.98
N LEU A 6 -10.42 -2.34 -23.73
CA LEU A 6 -9.49 -1.34 -24.26
C LEU A 6 -8.10 -1.64 -23.69
N ALA A 7 -7.13 -2.02 -24.52
CA ALA A 7 -5.80 -2.40 -24.09
C ALA A 7 -5.02 -1.26 -23.40
N GLN A 8 -5.45 -0.01 -23.60
CA GLN A 8 -4.92 1.17 -22.89
C GLN A 8 -5.53 1.33 -21.48
N CYS A 9 -6.72 0.78 -21.24
CA CYS A 9 -7.50 0.97 -20.02
C CYS A 9 -7.09 -0.02 -18.93
N LYS A 10 -5.91 0.21 -18.36
CA LYS A 10 -5.40 -0.61 -17.26
C LYS A 10 -6.22 -0.41 -15.98
N PRO A 11 -6.59 -1.50 -15.27
CA PRO A 11 -7.43 -1.44 -14.06
C PRO A 11 -6.73 -0.65 -12.93
N ASP A 12 -5.45 -0.93 -12.73
CA ASP A 12 -4.62 -0.41 -11.66
C ASP A 12 -3.51 0.50 -12.20
N TRP A 13 -3.42 1.72 -11.65
CA TRP A 13 -2.27 2.61 -11.85
C TRP A 13 -1.49 2.68 -10.54
N CYS A 14 -0.15 2.68 -10.60
CA CYS A 14 0.69 2.77 -9.40
C CYS A 14 0.46 4.10 -8.67
N TYR A 15 0.75 4.19 -7.37
CA TYR A 15 0.79 5.51 -6.72
C TYR A 15 1.87 6.40 -7.35
N PRO A 16 1.65 7.73 -7.47
CA PRO A 16 2.72 8.70 -7.69
C PRO A 16 3.83 8.59 -6.63
N CYS A 17 5.04 8.96 -7.02
CA CYS A 17 6.24 8.88 -6.20
C CYS A 17 6.22 9.91 -5.06
N MET A 18 6.07 9.44 -3.82
CA MET A 18 5.97 10.31 -2.64
C MET A 18 7.34 10.74 -2.10
N GLY A 19 7.78 11.95 -2.45
CA GLY A 19 8.99 12.58 -1.91
C GLY A 19 8.88 12.99 -0.43
N LYS A 20 10.01 13.36 0.19
CA LYS A 20 10.03 13.77 1.61
C LYS A 20 9.13 14.98 1.89
N GLU A 21 9.30 16.05 1.12
CA GLU A 21 8.52 17.30 1.25
C GLU A 21 7.01 17.07 1.06
N MET A 22 6.65 16.14 0.18
CA MET A 22 5.26 15.74 -0.07
C MET A 22 4.65 15.01 1.14
N ASN A 23 5.40 14.13 1.79
CA ASN A 23 4.99 13.53 3.06
C ASN A 23 4.88 14.57 4.19
N GLU A 24 5.70 15.63 4.16
CA GLU A 24 5.64 16.73 5.14
C GLU A 24 4.43 17.66 4.90
N LEU A 25 4.02 17.89 3.64
CA LEU A 25 2.75 18.55 3.30
C LEU A 25 1.55 17.72 3.75
N LEU A 26 1.49 16.42 3.39
CA LEU A 26 0.37 15.54 3.75
C LEU A 26 0.22 15.37 5.28
N LYS A 27 1.32 15.42 6.04
CA LYS A 27 1.27 15.39 7.51
C LYS A 27 0.59 16.61 8.14
N GLN A 28 0.70 17.78 7.53
CA GLN A 28 0.00 18.99 8.02
C GLN A 28 -1.53 18.85 7.91
N CYS A 29 -2.01 17.91 7.09
CA CYS A 29 -3.43 17.64 6.93
C CYS A 29 -4.01 16.61 7.91
N ILE A 30 -3.18 15.92 8.72
CA ILE A 30 -3.65 14.91 9.69
C ILE A 30 -4.47 15.58 10.79
N ASP A 31 -3.88 16.58 11.46
CA ASP A 31 -4.45 17.23 12.64
C ASP A 31 -5.47 18.35 12.29
N ILE A 32 -6.09 18.29 11.11
CA ILE A 32 -7.17 19.20 10.73
C ILE A 32 -8.38 18.94 11.64
N PRO A 33 -8.92 19.97 12.33
CA PRO A 33 -10.05 19.79 13.22
C PRO A 33 -11.31 19.36 12.45
N PRO A 34 -12.13 18.43 12.99
CA PRO A 34 -13.36 17.99 12.32
C PRO A 34 -14.30 19.16 11.99
N PHE A 35 -14.60 19.35 10.71
CA PHE A 35 -15.45 20.44 10.23
C PHE A 35 -16.82 20.42 10.91
N GLN A 36 -17.24 21.57 11.43
CA GLN A 36 -18.55 21.77 12.04
C GLN A 36 -19.46 22.48 11.02
N PRO A 37 -20.40 21.78 10.37
CA PRO A 37 -21.29 22.40 9.40
C PRO A 37 -22.29 23.33 10.07
N ILE A 38 -22.69 24.39 9.36
CA ILE A 38 -23.72 25.33 9.78
C ILE A 38 -25.00 24.97 9.02
N ASP A 39 -26.05 24.55 9.73
CA ASP A 39 -27.37 24.20 9.15
C ASP A 39 -28.32 25.41 9.06
N ASP A 40 -28.00 26.52 9.71
CA ASP A 40 -28.85 27.72 9.82
C ASP A 40 -29.20 28.34 8.45
N ILE A 41 -30.45 28.11 8.03
CA ILE A 41 -31.03 28.61 6.79
C ILE A 41 -30.99 30.14 6.71
N GLU A 42 -31.13 30.88 7.81
CA GLU A 42 -31.10 32.35 7.79
C GLU A 42 -29.66 32.87 7.63
N ILE A 43 -28.65 32.16 8.15
CA ILE A 43 -27.23 32.47 7.88
C ILE A 43 -26.92 32.25 6.39
N ILE A 44 -27.28 31.10 5.81
CA ILE A 44 -27.02 30.82 4.38
C ILE A 44 -27.84 31.78 3.49
N SER A 45 -29.12 32.01 3.81
CA SER A 45 -29.95 33.00 3.10
C SER A 45 -29.41 34.43 3.24
N GLY A 46 -28.80 34.77 4.37
CA GLY A 46 -28.11 36.04 4.59
C GLY A 46 -26.90 36.20 3.68
N ARG A 47 -26.04 35.18 3.59
CA ARG A 47 -24.88 35.14 2.68
C ARG A 47 -25.30 35.20 1.21
N SER A 48 -26.37 34.48 0.85
CA SER A 48 -26.99 34.51 -0.48
C SER A 48 -27.52 35.92 -0.85
N LYS A 49 -28.13 36.64 0.10
CA LYS A 49 -28.56 38.06 -0.10
C LYS A 49 -27.39 39.04 -0.18
N GLN A 50 -26.21 38.66 0.32
CA GLN A 50 -24.96 39.44 0.27
C GLN A 50 -24.06 39.06 -0.92
N PHE A 51 -24.44 38.07 -1.74
CA PHE A 51 -23.65 37.65 -2.88
C PHE A 51 -23.58 38.81 -3.92
N PRO A 52 -22.39 39.17 -4.46
CA PRO A 52 -22.24 40.41 -5.23
C PRO A 52 -23.02 40.48 -6.55
N ILE A 53 -23.44 39.34 -7.09
CA ILE A 53 -24.18 39.22 -8.36
C ILE A 53 -25.63 38.80 -8.05
N PRO A 54 -26.65 39.48 -8.59
CA PRO A 54 -28.03 39.09 -8.36
C PRO A 54 -28.34 37.72 -9.01
N PHE A 55 -29.08 36.88 -8.28
CA PHE A 55 -29.68 35.67 -8.84
C PHE A 55 -30.72 36.08 -9.90
N PRO A 56 -30.71 35.52 -11.13
CA PRO A 56 -31.71 35.86 -12.14
C PRO A 56 -33.10 35.28 -11.85
N VAL A 57 -33.18 34.21 -11.04
CA VAL A 57 -34.43 33.61 -10.54
C VAL A 57 -34.28 33.23 -9.08
N ASP A 58 -35.34 33.48 -8.29
CA ASP A 58 -35.37 33.19 -6.86
C ASP A 58 -35.92 31.79 -6.52
N THR A 59 -36.37 31.00 -7.50
CA THR A 59 -37.17 29.79 -7.25
C THR A 59 -36.42 28.66 -6.55
N MET A 60 -35.14 28.47 -6.84
CA MET A 60 -34.28 27.49 -6.15
C MET A 60 -33.63 27.99 -4.85
N ARG A 61 -33.86 29.24 -4.45
CA ARG A 61 -33.21 29.83 -3.27
C ARG A 61 -33.85 29.36 -1.97
N LEU A 62 -33.05 29.14 -0.94
CA LEU A 62 -33.49 28.75 0.41
C LEU A 62 -34.56 29.70 0.98
N GLU A 63 -34.42 31.01 0.73
CA GLU A 63 -35.41 32.04 1.13
C GLU A 63 -36.79 31.81 0.48
N THR A 64 -36.86 31.17 -0.69
CA THR A 64 -38.10 30.79 -1.38
C THR A 64 -38.54 29.40 -0.92
N LEU A 65 -37.66 28.40 -1.00
CA LEU A 65 -37.97 27.00 -0.69
C LEU A 65 -38.43 26.80 0.75
N LYS A 66 -37.95 27.58 1.74
CA LYS A 66 -38.40 27.47 3.15
C LYS A 66 -39.88 27.80 3.37
N LYS A 67 -40.58 28.29 2.34
CA LYS A 67 -42.03 28.57 2.34
C LYS A 67 -42.86 27.37 1.87
N THR A 68 -42.25 26.42 1.16
CA THR A 68 -42.94 25.28 0.49
C THR A 68 -42.32 23.92 0.80
N ARG A 69 -41.12 23.85 1.37
CA ARG A 69 -40.36 22.63 1.68
C ARG A 69 -40.06 22.50 3.18
N PRO A 70 -39.90 21.28 3.73
CA PRO A 70 -39.59 21.09 5.14
C PRO A 70 -38.24 21.68 5.53
N ILE A 71 -38.21 22.54 6.56
CA ILE A 71 -37.01 23.21 7.07
C ILE A 71 -35.88 22.22 7.37
N GLU A 72 -36.17 21.10 8.05
CA GLU A 72 -35.16 20.09 8.40
C GLU A 72 -34.57 19.37 7.18
N ARG A 73 -35.30 19.31 6.05
CA ARG A 73 -34.77 18.76 4.79
C ARG A 73 -33.82 19.77 4.13
N LEU A 74 -34.16 21.06 4.12
CA LEU A 74 -33.29 22.12 3.60
C LEU A 74 -32.00 22.26 4.43
N LYS A 75 -32.08 22.14 5.76
CA LYS A 75 -30.92 22.01 6.67
C LYS A 75 -30.02 20.83 6.29
N SER A 76 -30.62 19.64 6.11
CA SER A 76 -29.91 18.43 5.69
C SER A 76 -29.13 18.67 4.38
N ASN A 77 -29.78 19.29 3.39
CA ASN A 77 -29.17 19.62 2.11
C ASN A 77 -27.92 20.51 2.28
N ILE A 78 -28.02 21.60 3.07
CA ILE A 78 -26.88 22.49 3.39
C ILE A 78 -25.68 21.70 3.95
N VAL A 79 -25.90 20.93 5.02
CA VAL A 79 -24.80 20.24 5.74
C VAL A 79 -24.27 19.00 5.01
N SER A 80 -25.09 18.41 4.14
CA SER A 80 -24.70 17.25 3.31
C SER A 80 -23.78 17.60 2.15
N THR A 81 -23.56 18.90 1.89
CA THR A 81 -22.79 19.37 0.74
C THR A 81 -21.30 19.48 1.09
N TYR A 82 -20.43 18.90 0.26
CA TYR A 82 -18.97 18.96 0.45
C TYR A 82 -18.19 18.94 -0.87
N PRO A 83 -16.97 19.49 -0.90
CA PRO A 83 -16.08 19.35 -2.04
C PRO A 83 -15.41 17.96 -2.03
N ILE A 84 -15.10 17.46 -3.22
CA ILE A 84 -14.57 16.12 -3.49
C ILE A 84 -13.34 16.25 -4.39
N VAL A 85 -12.26 15.57 -4.03
CA VAL A 85 -11.06 15.42 -4.86
C VAL A 85 -10.70 13.95 -5.02
N HIS A 86 -10.23 13.56 -6.20
CA HIS A 86 -9.68 12.22 -6.40
C HIS A 86 -8.27 12.12 -5.80
N GLU A 87 -7.89 10.97 -5.24
CA GLU A 87 -6.64 10.83 -4.46
C GLU A 87 -5.40 11.23 -5.27
N ARG A 88 -5.33 10.85 -6.55
CA ARG A 88 -4.22 11.25 -7.44
C ARG A 88 -4.11 12.76 -7.64
N VAL A 89 -5.25 13.47 -7.59
CA VAL A 89 -5.31 14.93 -7.76
C VAL A 89 -4.85 15.63 -6.49
N LEU A 90 -5.15 15.10 -5.30
CA LEU A 90 -4.54 15.56 -4.05
C LEU A 90 -3.00 15.38 -4.08
N LEU A 91 -2.50 14.25 -4.58
CA LEU A 91 -1.06 14.03 -4.72
C LEU A 91 -0.44 15.01 -5.74
N LEU A 92 -1.10 15.23 -6.89
CA LEU A 92 -0.72 16.25 -7.88
C LEU A 92 -0.68 17.67 -7.30
N ILE A 93 -1.62 18.05 -6.43
CA ILE A 93 -1.62 19.35 -5.74
C ILE A 93 -0.36 19.51 -4.88
N THR A 94 0.11 18.45 -4.21
CA THR A 94 1.38 18.55 -3.44
C THR A 94 2.59 18.72 -4.36
N HIS A 95 2.65 18.02 -5.50
CA HIS A 95 3.70 18.19 -6.51
C HIS A 95 3.70 19.61 -7.07
N PHE A 96 2.51 20.15 -7.35
CA PHE A 96 2.30 21.50 -7.84
C PHE A 96 2.81 22.56 -6.87
N ILE A 97 2.46 22.46 -5.59
CA ILE A 97 2.93 23.39 -4.55
C ILE A 97 4.46 23.37 -4.43
N ILE A 98 5.08 22.18 -4.47
CA ILE A 98 6.54 22.04 -4.45
C ILE A 98 7.18 22.65 -5.71
N TYR A 99 6.61 22.39 -6.88
CA TYR A 99 7.05 22.96 -8.15
C TYR A 99 6.97 24.49 -8.17
N LYS A 100 5.85 25.08 -7.76
CA LYS A 100 5.68 26.55 -7.76
C LYS A 100 6.60 27.24 -6.74
N ARG A 101 6.85 26.63 -5.58
CA ARG A 101 7.86 27.10 -4.60
C ARG A 101 9.29 27.12 -5.17
N GLU A 102 9.64 26.15 -6.02
CA GLU A 102 11.00 25.99 -6.57
C GLU A 102 11.21 26.74 -7.89
N PHE A 103 10.25 26.65 -8.83
CA PHE A 103 10.37 27.12 -10.22
C PHE A 103 9.44 28.28 -10.58
N GLY A 104 8.44 28.59 -9.76
CA GLY A 104 7.49 29.68 -10.03
C GLY A 104 8.13 31.07 -10.13
N SER A 105 7.35 32.02 -10.62
CA SER A 105 7.69 33.45 -10.65
C SER A 105 7.94 34.01 -9.23
N PRO A 106 8.53 35.22 -9.09
CA PRO A 106 8.67 35.85 -7.79
C PRO A 106 7.33 36.03 -7.05
N MET A 107 6.24 36.26 -7.77
CA MET A 107 4.90 36.40 -7.20
C MET A 107 4.33 35.04 -6.77
N GLU A 108 4.47 34.02 -7.62
CA GLU A 108 4.07 32.65 -7.28
C GLU A 108 4.82 32.17 -6.03
N LYS A 109 6.15 32.34 -6.00
CA LYS A 109 6.97 31.96 -4.84
C LYS A 109 6.62 32.73 -3.57
N ALA A 110 6.39 34.04 -3.67
CA ALA A 110 5.93 34.83 -2.54
C ALA A 110 4.58 34.31 -2.01
N LEU A 111 3.64 33.98 -2.90
CA LEU A 111 2.32 33.51 -2.50
C LEU A 111 2.38 32.06 -1.97
N TYR A 112 2.80 31.06 -2.76
CA TYR A 112 2.87 29.65 -2.33
C TYR A 112 3.81 29.38 -1.14
N SER A 113 4.64 30.35 -0.73
CA SER A 113 5.31 30.27 0.57
C SER A 113 4.31 30.13 1.73
N ASN A 114 3.14 30.80 1.65
CA ASN A 114 2.13 30.91 2.72
C ASN A 114 0.64 30.89 2.22
N MET A 115 0.35 30.53 0.97
CA MET A 115 -0.90 30.82 0.22
C MET A 115 -2.24 30.27 0.75
N SER A 116 -3.26 31.12 0.67
CA SER A 116 -4.62 30.85 0.11
C SER A 116 -5.09 32.05 -0.76
N ILE A 117 -6.23 31.97 -1.49
CA ILE A 117 -6.64 32.77 -2.71
C ILE A 117 -8.18 33.11 -2.69
N PRO A 118 -8.90 33.79 -3.65
CA PRO A 118 -8.67 33.99 -5.12
C PRO A 118 -9.23 35.27 -5.85
N ASP A 119 -9.22 35.24 -7.20
CA ASP A 119 -10.22 35.70 -8.23
C ASP A 119 -10.23 36.99 -9.13
N ASN A 120 -10.10 36.70 -10.46
CA ASN A 120 -10.44 37.30 -11.76
C ASN A 120 -9.76 38.59 -12.31
N ASP A 121 -9.28 38.66 -13.58
CA ASP A 121 -9.46 37.82 -14.80
C ASP A 121 -8.14 37.75 -15.64
N GLY A 122 -8.12 37.88 -17.00
CA GLY A 122 -6.92 38.18 -17.83
C GLY A 122 -5.80 37.13 -17.91
N TRP A 123 -6.24 35.89 -18.02
CA TRP A 123 -5.63 34.73 -17.39
C TRP A 123 -4.24 34.29 -17.88
N GLU A 124 -3.87 34.43 -19.15
CA GLU A 124 -2.58 33.89 -19.64
C GLU A 124 -1.35 34.72 -19.24
N GLN A 125 -1.56 35.90 -18.68
CA GLN A 125 -0.52 36.80 -18.16
C GLN A 125 -0.51 36.86 -16.62
N VAL A 126 -1.51 36.31 -15.94
CA VAL A 126 -1.62 36.23 -14.48
C VAL A 126 -0.49 35.38 -13.88
N GLY A 127 0.06 35.81 -12.74
CA GLY A 127 1.23 35.19 -12.10
C GLY A 127 2.56 35.51 -12.80
N THR A 128 2.52 36.15 -13.98
CA THR A 128 3.68 36.60 -14.75
C THR A 128 3.92 38.11 -14.59
N PHE A 129 5.08 38.57 -15.05
CA PHE A 129 5.44 40.00 -15.14
C PHE A 129 4.66 40.79 -16.22
N HIS A 130 3.58 40.24 -16.78
CA HIS A 130 2.72 40.91 -17.76
C HIS A 130 1.26 41.13 -17.30
N GLN A 131 0.89 40.70 -16.09
CA GLN A 131 -0.44 40.92 -15.50
C GLN A 131 -0.85 42.41 -15.41
N LYS A 132 -2.16 42.73 -15.38
CA LYS A 132 -2.69 44.11 -15.44
C LYS A 132 -4.04 44.22 -14.73
N PRO A 133 -4.36 45.25 -13.93
CA PRO A 133 -5.66 45.38 -13.25
C PRO A 133 -6.90 45.26 -14.16
N PRO A 134 -8.00 44.64 -13.69
CA PRO A 134 -8.17 43.96 -12.39
C PRO A 134 -7.47 42.59 -12.29
N LEU A 135 -6.86 42.17 -13.39
CA LEU A 135 -6.33 40.85 -13.75
C LEU A 135 -4.97 40.60 -13.05
N GLU A 136 -4.99 40.31 -11.74
CA GLU A 136 -3.80 40.31 -10.87
C GLU A 136 -3.72 39.03 -10.03
N PHE A 137 -2.54 38.45 -9.79
CA PHE A 137 -2.41 37.12 -9.17
C PHE A 137 -2.87 36.98 -7.69
N ASP A 138 -3.06 38.09 -6.96
CA ASP A 138 -3.75 38.09 -5.66
C ASP A 138 -5.28 38.01 -5.79
N LYS A 139 -5.77 38.30 -6.99
CA LYS A 139 -7.15 38.35 -7.47
C LYS A 139 -7.24 37.50 -8.75
N CYS A 140 -6.81 36.24 -8.68
CA CYS A 140 -7.02 35.27 -9.74
C CYS A 140 -6.70 33.83 -9.28
N LEU A 141 -7.28 32.84 -9.97
CA LEU A 141 -6.54 31.60 -10.25
C LEU A 141 -5.60 31.84 -11.45
N SER A 142 -4.45 31.19 -11.49
CA SER A 142 -3.67 31.06 -12.73
C SER A 142 -4.27 29.99 -13.66
N TYR A 143 -3.93 29.99 -14.96
CA TYR A 143 -4.30 28.86 -15.86
C TYR A 143 -3.85 27.50 -15.32
N ASP A 144 -2.74 27.49 -14.60
CA ASP A 144 -2.15 26.30 -14.01
C ASP A 144 -2.98 25.79 -12.80
N GLU A 145 -3.62 26.70 -12.05
CA GLU A 145 -4.57 26.37 -10.98
C GLU A 145 -5.96 26.02 -11.51
N ILE A 146 -6.44 26.68 -12.57
CA ILE A 146 -7.68 26.31 -13.27
C ILE A 146 -7.60 24.84 -13.73
N LYS A 147 -6.42 24.39 -14.14
CA LYS A 147 -6.16 23.00 -14.54
C LYS A 147 -6.26 21.99 -13.37
N LEU A 148 -6.04 22.42 -12.12
CA LEU A 148 -6.28 21.62 -10.92
C LEU A 148 -7.74 21.73 -10.44
N SER A 149 -8.29 22.94 -10.46
CA SER A 149 -9.70 23.24 -10.17
C SER A 149 -10.66 22.43 -11.06
N ALA A 150 -10.27 22.18 -12.32
CA ALA A 150 -10.99 21.30 -13.24
C ALA A 150 -11.05 19.81 -12.83
N MET A 151 -10.45 19.44 -11.69
CA MET A 151 -10.54 18.10 -11.08
C MET A 151 -10.95 18.17 -9.59
N LEU A 152 -11.49 19.31 -9.15
CA LEU A 152 -12.16 19.50 -7.87
C LEU A 152 -13.68 19.55 -8.12
N TYR A 153 -14.43 18.68 -7.45
CA TYR A 153 -15.87 18.52 -7.65
C TYR A 153 -16.64 18.89 -6.38
N VAL A 154 -17.96 19.06 -6.45
CA VAL A 154 -18.82 19.30 -5.28
C VAL A 154 -20.08 18.43 -5.37
N SER A 155 -20.49 17.84 -4.25
CA SER A 155 -21.67 16.99 -4.14
C SER A 155 -22.50 17.35 -2.92
N GLY A 156 -23.83 17.31 -3.03
CA GLY A 156 -24.77 17.50 -1.93
C GLY A 156 -26.19 17.00 -2.27
N HIS A 157 -27.03 16.84 -1.25
CA HIS A 157 -28.47 16.65 -1.48
C HIS A 157 -29.12 17.94 -1.96
N THR A 158 -30.14 17.81 -2.79
CA THR A 158 -30.91 18.94 -3.33
C THR A 158 -32.40 18.62 -3.39
N GLU A 159 -33.21 19.64 -3.15
CA GLU A 159 -34.57 19.73 -3.69
C GLU A 159 -34.53 19.82 -5.22
N CYS A 160 -35.59 19.35 -5.88
CA CYS A 160 -35.88 19.69 -7.27
C CYS A 160 -37.19 20.51 -7.34
N ILE A 161 -37.32 21.33 -8.39
CA ILE A 161 -38.58 22.04 -8.72
C ILE A 161 -39.09 21.78 -10.14
N ASN A 162 -38.32 21.09 -10.99
CA ASN A 162 -38.70 20.64 -12.32
C ASN A 162 -37.79 19.46 -12.73
N ASP A 163 -38.02 18.87 -13.89
CA ASP A 163 -37.33 17.68 -14.39
C ASP A 163 -35.85 17.88 -14.76
N GLY A 164 -35.34 19.12 -14.73
CA GLY A 164 -33.97 19.47 -15.13
C GLY A 164 -33.77 19.63 -16.63
N ASN A 165 -34.84 19.69 -17.44
CA ASN A 165 -34.77 19.93 -18.87
C ASN A 165 -34.00 21.23 -19.18
N ARG A 166 -33.19 21.22 -20.26
CA ARG A 166 -32.31 22.37 -20.62
C ARG A 166 -33.04 23.66 -21.03
N CYS A 167 -34.37 23.68 -21.05
CA CYS A 167 -35.19 24.85 -21.30
C CYS A 167 -36.04 25.29 -20.10
N ASN A 168 -35.87 24.67 -18.92
CA ASN A 168 -36.74 24.87 -17.75
C ASN A 168 -36.76 26.32 -17.21
N ALA A 169 -35.62 27.02 -17.24
CA ALA A 169 -35.45 28.42 -16.81
C ALA A 169 -36.10 28.80 -15.46
N GLY A 170 -36.10 27.88 -14.49
CA GLY A 170 -36.53 28.15 -13.12
C GLY A 170 -38.04 28.07 -12.91
N VAL A 171 -38.79 27.63 -13.92
CA VAL A 171 -40.22 27.32 -13.80
C VAL A 171 -40.41 26.13 -12.85
N VAL A 172 -41.42 26.21 -11.99
CA VAL A 172 -41.82 25.12 -11.09
C VAL A 172 -42.81 24.21 -11.80
N ASP A 173 -42.52 22.91 -11.82
CA ASP A 173 -43.31 21.80 -12.34
C ASP A 173 -43.04 20.56 -11.47
N GLU A 174 -44.03 20.13 -10.68
CA GLU A 174 -43.84 19.09 -9.66
C GLU A 174 -44.39 17.71 -10.08
N ASP A 175 -45.02 17.59 -11.25
CA ASP A 175 -45.77 16.39 -11.66
C ASP A 175 -44.86 15.17 -11.93
N ASN A 176 -43.61 15.39 -12.35
CA ASN A 176 -42.69 14.33 -12.77
C ASN A 176 -41.26 14.48 -12.20
N ILE A 177 -41.11 14.87 -10.94
CA ILE A 177 -39.80 15.09 -10.30
C ILE A 177 -39.48 14.12 -9.15
N GLU A 178 -38.18 13.94 -8.89
CA GLU A 178 -37.67 13.48 -7.59
C GLU A 178 -37.54 14.64 -6.61
N GLU A 179 -38.22 14.56 -5.46
CA GLU A 179 -38.12 15.57 -4.40
C GLU A 179 -36.77 15.57 -3.67
N ASN A 180 -36.09 14.43 -3.62
CA ASN A 180 -34.85 14.23 -2.86
C ASN A 180 -33.86 13.43 -3.71
N ALA A 181 -32.86 14.15 -4.23
CA ALA A 181 -31.78 13.60 -5.02
C ALA A 181 -30.43 14.13 -4.52
N VAL A 182 -29.35 13.44 -4.86
CA VAL A 182 -27.99 13.99 -4.75
C VAL A 182 -27.59 14.56 -6.10
N ILE A 183 -26.92 15.71 -6.10
CA ILE A 183 -26.34 16.29 -7.32
C ILE A 183 -24.83 16.49 -7.18
N ILE A 184 -24.08 16.11 -8.20
CA ILE A 184 -22.62 16.22 -8.28
C ILE A 184 -22.24 17.14 -9.45
N GLY A 185 -21.48 18.20 -9.18
CA GLY A 185 -20.89 19.07 -10.19
C GLY A 185 -19.55 18.52 -10.67
N LEU A 186 -19.49 18.12 -11.94
CA LEU A 186 -18.34 17.42 -12.52
C LEU A 186 -17.75 18.20 -13.71
N ILE A 187 -16.43 18.38 -13.69
CA ILE A 187 -15.72 19.22 -14.67
C ILE A 187 -14.97 18.32 -15.66
N GLY A 188 -15.43 18.32 -16.90
CA GLY A 188 -14.87 17.51 -17.98
C GLY A 188 -13.65 18.14 -18.68
N PRO A 189 -13.00 17.40 -19.59
CA PRO A 189 -11.79 17.87 -20.29
C PRO A 189 -12.09 18.97 -21.32
N ARG A 190 -11.17 19.93 -21.47
CA ARG A 190 -11.33 21.14 -22.29
C ARG A 190 -10.22 21.33 -23.32
N PHE A 191 -10.59 21.37 -24.60
CA PHE A 191 -9.63 21.46 -25.73
C PHE A 191 -9.60 22.82 -26.47
N GLU A 192 -10.51 23.75 -26.13
CA GLU A 192 -10.70 25.05 -26.82
C GLU A 192 -9.54 26.05 -26.72
N ARG A 193 -8.50 25.77 -25.91
CA ARG A 193 -7.31 26.62 -25.77
C ARG A 193 -6.06 25.81 -26.05
N ILE A 194 -5.49 26.02 -27.24
CA ILE A 194 -4.20 25.48 -27.69
C ILE A 194 -3.13 25.72 -26.61
N ARG A 195 -2.38 24.68 -26.23
CA ARG A 195 -1.33 24.68 -25.18
C ARG A 195 -1.82 25.05 -23.77
N ARG A 196 -3.09 24.80 -23.44
CA ARG A 196 -3.66 25.01 -22.10
C ARG A 196 -4.63 23.88 -21.76
N MET A 197 -4.92 23.71 -20.47
CA MET A 197 -5.85 22.68 -19.98
C MET A 197 -5.46 21.28 -20.52
N ASP A 198 -6.45 20.43 -20.78
CA ASP A 198 -6.26 19.05 -21.21
C ASP A 198 -5.66 18.93 -22.63
N TYR A 199 -5.73 19.98 -23.47
CA TYR A 199 -5.00 20.06 -24.75
C TYR A 199 -3.49 19.91 -24.53
N GLU A 200 -2.95 20.47 -23.45
CA GLU A 200 -1.51 20.46 -23.15
C GLU A 200 -0.97 19.04 -22.90
N ASP A 201 -1.82 18.10 -22.46
CA ASP A 201 -1.39 16.75 -22.05
C ASP A 201 -1.85 15.64 -23.01
N ILE A 202 -2.95 15.86 -23.75
CA ILE A 202 -3.61 14.84 -24.58
C ILE A 202 -3.38 15.05 -26.08
N LEU A 203 -3.22 16.30 -26.53
CA LEU A 203 -2.97 16.62 -27.94
C LEU A 203 -1.47 16.71 -28.17
N ILE A 204 -0.95 15.86 -29.05
CA ILE A 204 0.45 15.83 -29.47
C ILE A 204 0.52 16.54 -30.83
N THR A 205 1.12 17.73 -30.86
CA THR A 205 1.20 18.56 -32.08
C THR A 205 2.62 19.08 -32.33
N GLU A 206 3.01 19.18 -33.60
CA GLU A 206 4.37 19.54 -34.05
C GLU A 206 4.92 20.78 -33.34
N GLN A 207 4.11 21.83 -33.18
CA GLN A 207 4.59 23.11 -32.65
C GLN A 207 4.49 23.20 -31.11
N GLN A 208 3.82 22.26 -30.45
CA GLN A 208 3.74 22.13 -28.99
C GLN A 208 4.77 21.14 -28.46
N ASN A 209 4.75 19.91 -28.96
CA ASN A 209 5.45 18.76 -28.43
C ASN A 209 6.90 18.73 -28.93
N THR A 210 7.71 19.65 -28.39
CA THR A 210 9.14 19.81 -28.70
C THR A 210 9.99 19.88 -27.42
N ILE A 211 11.27 19.59 -27.56
CA ILE A 211 12.27 19.66 -26.46
C ILE A 211 12.33 21.08 -25.87
N ASP A 212 12.27 22.11 -26.70
CA ASP A 212 12.22 23.53 -26.26
C ASP A 212 10.98 23.85 -25.41
N ASN A 213 9.93 23.03 -25.47
CA ASN A 213 8.72 23.13 -24.67
C ASN A 213 8.65 22.12 -23.52
N GLY A 214 9.68 21.29 -23.33
CA GLY A 214 9.83 20.35 -22.22
C GLY A 214 9.41 18.90 -22.50
N TYR A 215 9.02 18.57 -23.74
CA TYR A 215 8.64 17.21 -24.16
C TYR A 215 9.85 16.40 -24.67
N GLY A 216 9.80 15.08 -24.60
CA GLY A 216 10.90 14.15 -24.93
C GLY A 216 11.65 13.64 -23.68
N GLU A 217 12.59 12.72 -23.88
CA GLU A 217 13.45 12.20 -22.80
C GLU A 217 14.50 13.22 -22.32
N GLU A 218 14.63 13.35 -21.00
CA GLU A 218 15.78 12.76 -20.30
C GLU A 218 15.30 12.18 -18.94
N VAL A 219 15.66 10.91 -18.68
CA VAL A 219 15.30 10.10 -17.48
C VAL A 219 13.90 9.45 -17.50
N THR A 220 13.82 8.23 -16.98
CA THR A 220 12.64 7.36 -16.89
C THR A 220 11.58 7.84 -15.88
N PRO A 221 10.28 7.45 -16.06
CA PRO A 221 9.16 7.91 -15.20
C PRO A 221 9.13 7.42 -13.74
N THR A 222 10.26 7.04 -13.16
CA THR A 222 10.39 6.45 -11.81
C THR A 222 11.28 7.24 -10.85
N THR A 223 11.91 8.34 -11.30
CA THR A 223 12.68 9.22 -10.42
C THR A 223 11.80 10.27 -9.75
N CYS A 224 11.61 10.13 -8.44
CA CYS A 224 10.95 11.14 -7.58
C CYS A 224 11.51 12.55 -7.83
N LEU A 225 10.65 13.58 -7.76
CA LEU A 225 10.98 15.00 -7.92
C LEU A 225 12.30 15.45 -7.24
N ASN A 226 12.61 14.88 -6.06
CA ASN A 226 13.83 15.16 -5.30
C ASN A 226 15.14 14.79 -6.04
N VAL A 227 15.14 13.78 -6.90
CA VAL A 227 16.30 13.40 -7.73
C VAL A 227 16.51 14.44 -8.83
N LEU A 228 15.41 14.85 -9.47
CA LEU A 228 15.41 15.85 -10.54
C LEU A 228 15.89 17.23 -10.05
N LYS A 229 15.53 17.62 -8.81
CA LYS A 229 16.05 18.83 -8.14
C LYS A 229 17.59 18.90 -8.07
N THR A 230 18.28 17.75 -8.01
CA THR A 230 19.76 17.71 -7.95
C THR A 230 20.43 17.56 -9.31
N THR A 231 19.70 17.13 -10.35
CA THR A 231 20.25 16.86 -11.68
C THR A 231 20.20 18.08 -12.60
N TYR A 232 19.19 18.94 -12.48
CA TYR A 232 18.95 20.03 -13.42
C TYR A 232 19.35 21.42 -12.91
N VAL A 233 19.93 22.24 -13.80
CA VAL A 233 20.26 23.65 -13.52
C VAL A 233 18.97 24.48 -13.45
N ARG A 234 18.82 25.33 -12.43
CA ARG A 234 17.68 26.25 -12.28
C ARG A 234 17.61 27.27 -13.44
N ASN A 235 16.88 26.92 -14.50
CA ASN A 235 16.64 27.75 -15.68
C ASN A 235 15.24 27.49 -16.28
N ASN A 236 14.84 28.30 -17.27
CA ASN A 236 13.51 28.23 -17.89
C ASN A 236 13.23 26.93 -18.67
N GLN A 237 14.25 26.30 -19.25
CA GLN A 237 14.10 25.04 -20.00
C GLN A 237 13.83 23.88 -19.04
N SER A 238 14.60 23.80 -17.96
CA SER A 238 14.37 22.83 -16.88
C SER A 238 13.03 23.06 -16.19
N ALA A 239 12.59 24.31 -15.99
CA ALA A 239 11.24 24.59 -15.47
C ALA A 239 10.13 24.01 -16.36
N LYS A 240 10.19 24.23 -17.69
CA LYS A 240 9.23 23.63 -18.63
C LYS A 240 9.25 22.10 -18.60
N HIS A 241 10.43 21.47 -18.57
CA HIS A 241 10.54 20.02 -18.51
C HIS A 241 9.97 19.46 -17.19
N MET A 242 10.32 20.07 -16.05
CA MET A 242 9.76 19.70 -14.74
C MET A 242 8.22 19.84 -14.69
N TRP A 243 7.65 20.86 -15.35
CA TRP A 243 6.21 20.99 -15.51
C TRP A 243 5.61 19.81 -16.29
N ARG A 244 6.21 19.39 -17.41
CA ARG A 244 5.73 18.24 -18.20
C ARG A 244 5.89 16.92 -17.44
N GLN A 245 6.97 16.73 -16.68
CA GLN A 245 7.19 15.53 -15.86
C GLN A 245 6.10 15.34 -14.78
N ILE A 246 5.62 16.42 -14.14
CA ILE A 246 4.55 16.33 -13.13
C ILE A 246 3.25 15.78 -13.72
N TRP A 247 2.86 16.23 -14.91
CA TRP A 247 1.66 15.73 -15.61
C TRP A 247 1.90 14.32 -16.19
N ALA A 248 3.10 14.03 -16.69
CA ALA A 248 3.50 12.69 -17.15
C ALA A 248 3.48 11.65 -16.00
N GLU A 249 3.88 12.02 -14.78
CA GLU A 249 3.82 11.16 -13.59
C GLU A 249 2.38 11.01 -13.07
N PHE A 250 1.57 12.08 -13.08
CA PHE A 250 0.15 12.01 -12.72
C PHE A 250 -0.62 11.02 -13.61
N TYR A 251 -0.43 11.11 -14.93
CA TYR A 251 -1.02 10.20 -15.92
C TYR A 251 -0.25 8.89 -16.11
N GLN A 252 0.98 8.75 -15.61
CA GLN A 252 1.84 7.58 -15.85
C GLN A 252 1.93 7.22 -17.34
N VAL A 253 2.35 8.20 -18.14
CA VAL A 253 2.64 8.07 -19.58
C VAL A 253 3.99 8.72 -19.89
N HIS A 254 4.60 8.31 -21.00
CA HIS A 254 5.77 9.01 -21.53
C HIS A 254 5.36 10.33 -22.24
N SER A 255 6.16 11.39 -22.10
CA SER A 255 5.86 12.73 -22.64
C SER A 255 6.46 12.93 -24.04
N TYR A 256 5.87 12.28 -25.05
CA TYR A 256 6.41 12.29 -26.42
C TYR A 256 6.51 13.69 -27.05
N THR A 257 7.61 13.93 -27.76
CA THR A 257 7.66 14.92 -28.85
C THR A 257 6.81 14.43 -30.04
N TYR A 258 6.43 15.36 -30.92
CA TYR A 258 5.71 14.99 -32.14
C TYR A 258 6.56 14.09 -33.07
N ASN A 259 7.86 14.35 -33.17
CA ASN A 259 8.75 13.67 -34.13
C ASN A 259 9.06 12.22 -33.75
N GLU A 260 9.11 11.88 -32.46
CA GLU A 260 9.27 10.49 -31.98
C GLU A 260 8.06 9.62 -32.35
N LEU A 261 6.88 10.23 -32.49
CA LEU A 261 5.61 9.51 -32.56
C LEU A 261 4.93 9.56 -33.94
N ALA A 262 4.97 10.70 -34.64
CA ALA A 262 4.17 10.94 -35.84
C ALA A 262 4.42 9.93 -36.98
N SER A 263 5.67 9.49 -37.13
CA SER A 263 6.11 8.48 -38.12
C SER A 263 5.65 7.05 -37.80
N ASN A 264 5.24 6.78 -36.56
CA ASN A 264 4.97 5.45 -36.02
C ASN A 264 3.47 5.15 -35.84
N ILE A 265 2.59 6.13 -36.11
CA ILE A 265 1.14 5.99 -36.00
C ILE A 265 0.54 5.56 -37.36
N PRO A 266 -0.18 4.43 -37.43
CA PRO A 266 -0.92 4.04 -38.64
C PRO A 266 -2.09 5.00 -38.90
N ASP A 267 -2.59 5.03 -40.13
CA ASP A 267 -3.81 5.78 -40.44
C ASP A 267 -5.04 5.20 -39.73
N ASN A 268 -6.01 6.06 -39.41
CA ASN A 268 -7.13 5.73 -38.52
C ASN A 268 -7.94 4.53 -39.03
N SER A 269 -8.11 3.53 -38.17
CA SER A 269 -9.12 2.46 -38.33
C SER A 269 -10.53 3.00 -38.08
N GLU A 270 -11.56 2.31 -38.58
CA GLU A 270 -12.98 2.65 -38.32
C GLU A 270 -13.29 2.79 -36.82
N ASP A 271 -12.63 2.00 -35.97
CA ASP A 271 -12.76 2.04 -34.52
C ASP A 271 -11.66 2.89 -33.85
N GLU A 272 -11.67 4.20 -34.12
CA GLU A 272 -10.75 5.19 -33.53
C GLU A 272 -10.66 5.09 -31.99
N TYR A 273 -11.78 4.77 -31.33
CA TYR A 273 -11.87 4.65 -29.87
C TYR A 273 -11.11 3.45 -29.29
N LEU A 274 -10.70 2.47 -30.11
CA LEU A 274 -9.86 1.33 -29.69
C LEU A 274 -8.35 1.64 -29.79
N GLN A 275 -7.97 2.69 -30.52
CA GLN A 275 -6.56 3.04 -30.74
C GLN A 275 -6.05 3.92 -29.60
N ARG A 276 -4.76 3.79 -29.24
CA ARG A 276 -4.14 4.74 -28.30
C ARG A 276 -4.00 6.11 -28.93
N TYR A 277 -3.50 6.16 -30.16
CA TYR A 277 -3.23 7.40 -30.88
C TYR A 277 -4.15 7.51 -32.09
N VAL A 278 -4.90 8.60 -32.17
CA VAL A 278 -5.78 8.91 -33.31
C VAL A 278 -5.26 10.15 -34.03
N ARG A 279 -5.08 10.08 -35.36
CA ARG A 279 -4.62 11.20 -36.17
C ARG A 279 -5.82 12.11 -36.50
N LEU A 280 -5.82 13.32 -35.97
CA LEU A 280 -6.85 14.34 -36.14
C LEU A 280 -6.33 15.45 -37.06
N SER A 281 -6.35 15.18 -38.37
CA SER A 281 -5.72 16.02 -39.40
C SER A 281 -4.21 16.17 -39.19
N SER A 282 -3.74 17.31 -38.68
CA SER A 282 -2.34 17.58 -38.30
C SER A 282 -1.97 17.07 -36.91
N ASP A 283 -2.97 16.89 -36.05
CA ASP A 283 -2.78 16.67 -34.63
C ASP A 283 -2.86 15.17 -34.30
N ILE A 284 -2.29 14.75 -33.17
CA ILE A 284 -2.45 13.39 -32.65
C ILE A 284 -3.16 13.49 -31.30
N PHE A 285 -4.15 12.61 -31.06
CA PHE A 285 -4.91 12.55 -29.80
C PHE A 285 -4.55 11.26 -29.05
N ASP A 286 -4.11 11.37 -27.78
CA ASP A 286 -3.80 10.21 -26.93
C ASP A 286 -5.02 9.79 -26.08
N ASN A 287 -5.72 8.76 -26.54
CA ASN A 287 -6.85 8.16 -25.84
C ASN A 287 -6.48 7.56 -24.48
N GLU A 288 -5.23 7.16 -24.22
CA GLU A 288 -4.82 6.66 -22.89
C GLU A 288 -4.83 7.80 -21.87
N VAL A 289 -4.35 8.99 -22.25
CA VAL A 289 -4.36 10.18 -21.37
C VAL A 289 -5.79 10.70 -21.21
N TYR A 290 -6.60 10.73 -22.28
CA TYR A 290 -8.02 11.09 -22.19
C TYR A 290 -8.82 10.13 -21.30
N TYR A 291 -8.66 8.82 -21.48
CA TYR A 291 -9.23 7.79 -20.59
C TYR A 291 -8.86 8.08 -19.14
N LYS A 292 -7.58 8.23 -18.81
CA LYS A 292 -7.12 8.49 -17.43
C LYS A 292 -7.70 9.78 -16.86
N ARG A 293 -7.78 10.85 -17.66
CA ARG A 293 -8.43 12.11 -17.25
C ARG A 293 -9.93 11.95 -16.98
N VAL A 294 -10.62 11.08 -17.71
CA VAL A 294 -12.05 10.74 -17.47
C VAL A 294 -12.21 9.75 -16.31
N SER A 295 -11.26 8.83 -16.06
CA SER A 295 -11.30 7.90 -14.91
C SER A 295 -11.37 8.65 -13.58
N VAL A 296 -10.64 9.76 -13.46
CA VAL A 296 -10.68 10.69 -12.30
C VAL A 296 -12.09 11.26 -12.07
N LEU A 297 -12.85 11.51 -13.14
CA LEU A 297 -14.24 11.98 -13.07
C LEU A 297 -15.21 10.81 -12.77
N ALA A 298 -15.00 9.66 -13.40
CA ALA A 298 -15.84 8.48 -13.27
C ALA A 298 -15.74 7.84 -11.88
N GLU A 299 -14.53 7.59 -11.35
CA GLU A 299 -14.36 7.05 -9.99
C GLU A 299 -14.94 8.00 -8.93
N SER A 300 -14.81 9.32 -9.11
CA SER A 300 -15.47 10.30 -8.24
C SER A 300 -16.99 10.22 -8.27
N ALA A 301 -17.61 10.12 -9.45
CA ALA A 301 -19.06 10.00 -9.57
C ALA A 301 -19.60 8.68 -8.97
N LEU A 302 -18.88 7.59 -9.21
CA LEU A 302 -19.27 6.23 -8.81
C LEU A 302 -19.14 6.00 -7.29
N ILE A 303 -18.00 6.35 -6.69
CA ILE A 303 -17.75 6.13 -5.25
C ILE A 303 -18.54 7.10 -4.35
N GLU A 304 -18.78 8.32 -4.85
CA GLU A 304 -19.71 9.26 -4.20
C GLU A 304 -21.14 8.71 -4.23
N GLY A 305 -21.62 8.29 -5.41
CA GLY A 305 -22.95 7.67 -5.55
C GLY A 305 -23.14 6.48 -4.63
N ASP A 306 -22.15 5.58 -4.54
CA ASP A 306 -22.21 4.43 -3.64
C ASP A 306 -22.27 4.83 -2.17
N THR A 307 -21.48 5.83 -1.79
CA THR A 307 -21.43 6.33 -0.42
C THR A 307 -22.77 6.93 -0.01
N ARG A 308 -23.43 7.68 -0.89
CA ARG A 308 -24.78 8.22 -0.64
C ARG A 308 -25.84 7.12 -0.60
N GLY A 309 -25.73 6.08 -1.42
CA GLY A 309 -26.60 4.90 -1.36
C GLY A 309 -26.47 4.17 -0.01
N ARG A 310 -25.24 3.95 0.44
CA ARG A 310 -24.91 3.38 1.75
C ARG A 310 -25.42 4.21 2.92
N GLU A 311 -25.23 5.54 2.87
CA GLU A 311 -25.72 6.49 3.89
C GLU A 311 -27.26 6.53 3.94
N ALA A 312 -27.93 6.42 2.79
CA ALA A 312 -29.38 6.39 2.69
C ALA A 312 -30.02 5.01 2.93
N GLY A 313 -29.23 3.93 2.97
CA GLY A 313 -29.72 2.55 3.01
C GLY A 313 -30.54 2.16 1.77
N ARG A 314 -30.17 2.67 0.58
CA ARG A 314 -30.92 2.53 -0.67
C ARG A 314 -30.00 2.22 -1.85
N ASP A 315 -30.49 1.36 -2.74
CA ASP A 315 -29.99 1.26 -4.12
C ASP A 315 -29.99 2.62 -4.81
N VAL A 316 -28.99 2.87 -5.64
CA VAL A 316 -28.78 4.13 -6.37
C VAL A 316 -28.99 3.93 -7.86
N PHE A 317 -29.64 4.94 -8.46
CA PHE A 317 -29.69 5.19 -9.89
C PHE A 317 -28.78 6.40 -10.21
N LEU A 318 -27.65 6.16 -10.86
CA LEU A 318 -26.66 7.20 -11.19
C LEU A 318 -26.90 7.75 -12.60
N ASN A 319 -27.40 8.98 -12.70
CA ASN A 319 -27.66 9.65 -13.97
C ASN A 319 -26.46 10.53 -14.40
N VAL A 320 -25.63 9.96 -15.28
CA VAL A 320 -24.41 10.56 -15.84
C VAL A 320 -24.76 11.47 -17.02
N ILE A 321 -24.26 12.72 -16.99
CA ILE A 321 -24.30 13.69 -18.09
C ILE A 321 -22.90 13.82 -18.70
N GLY A 322 -22.83 14.09 -20.00
CA GLY A 322 -21.58 14.16 -20.77
C GLY A 322 -20.72 15.39 -20.47
N CYS A 323 -19.87 15.30 -19.44
CA CYS A 323 -18.98 16.38 -19.01
C CYS A 323 -17.81 16.55 -20.00
N GLY A 324 -17.59 17.76 -20.52
CA GLY A 324 -16.60 18.03 -21.58
C GLY A 324 -16.99 17.53 -22.99
N LEU A 325 -18.11 16.82 -23.15
CA LEU A 325 -18.59 16.28 -24.43
C LEU A 325 -19.45 17.27 -25.26
N GLY A 326 -19.60 18.50 -24.75
CA GLY A 326 -20.28 19.62 -25.43
C GLY A 326 -19.34 20.39 -26.36
N VAL A 327 -19.31 21.73 -26.22
CA VAL A 327 -18.46 22.65 -27.00
C VAL A 327 -16.96 22.60 -26.65
N TRP A 328 -16.52 21.57 -25.93
CA TRP A 328 -15.14 21.42 -25.46
C TRP A 328 -14.37 20.29 -26.11
N LYS A 329 -15.05 19.31 -26.74
CA LYS A 329 -14.41 18.14 -27.35
C LYS A 329 -13.74 18.47 -28.68
N LYS A 330 -12.64 17.78 -28.96
CA LYS A 330 -11.85 17.87 -30.19
C LYS A 330 -12.40 16.95 -31.30
N SER A 331 -12.93 15.77 -30.94
CA SER A 331 -13.38 14.73 -31.88
C SER A 331 -14.70 14.07 -31.44
N PRO A 332 -15.41 13.34 -32.34
CA PRO A 332 -16.58 12.55 -31.97
C PRO A 332 -16.26 11.35 -31.05
N HIS A 333 -15.16 10.62 -31.32
CA HIS A 333 -14.81 9.35 -30.65
C HIS A 333 -14.58 9.48 -29.13
N GLN A 334 -14.30 10.69 -28.65
CA GLN A 334 -14.23 10.98 -27.21
C GLN A 334 -15.52 10.58 -26.48
N THR A 335 -16.67 10.60 -27.17
CA THR A 335 -17.96 10.17 -26.63
C THR A 335 -17.97 8.67 -26.29
N ASP A 336 -17.39 7.84 -27.16
CA ASP A 336 -17.26 6.40 -26.97
C ASP A 336 -16.22 6.08 -25.89
N VAL A 337 -15.04 6.73 -25.93
CA VAL A 337 -14.00 6.55 -24.91
C VAL A 337 -14.50 6.98 -23.52
N TYR A 338 -15.31 8.03 -23.41
CA TYR A 338 -15.93 8.46 -22.14
C TYR A 338 -16.86 7.38 -21.55
N VAL A 339 -17.74 6.80 -22.36
CA VAL A 339 -18.64 5.71 -21.91
C VAL A 339 -17.85 4.46 -21.55
N LEU A 340 -16.88 4.07 -22.38
CA LEU A 340 -16.00 2.92 -22.11
C LEU A 340 -15.16 3.12 -20.83
N THR A 341 -14.75 4.36 -20.54
CA THR A 341 -14.06 4.70 -19.28
C THR A 341 -14.96 4.41 -18.07
N PHE A 342 -16.22 4.85 -18.09
CA PHE A 342 -17.14 4.54 -16.99
C PHE A 342 -17.40 3.03 -16.85
N LEU A 343 -17.63 2.32 -17.96
CA LEU A 343 -17.89 0.86 -17.94
C LEU A 343 -16.70 0.06 -17.38
N GLU A 344 -15.46 0.42 -17.76
CA GLU A 344 -14.26 -0.22 -17.21
C GLU A 344 -14.07 0.15 -15.74
N ARG A 345 -14.28 1.42 -15.35
CA ARG A 345 -14.21 1.83 -13.93
C ARG A 345 -15.25 1.14 -13.06
N ILE A 346 -16.47 0.91 -13.55
CA ILE A 346 -17.48 0.10 -12.87
C ILE A 346 -16.94 -1.33 -12.64
N ARG A 347 -16.39 -1.99 -13.66
CA ARG A 347 -15.76 -3.32 -13.52
C ARG A 347 -14.60 -3.33 -12.52
N ALA A 348 -13.74 -2.30 -12.55
CA ALA A 348 -12.59 -2.17 -11.67
C ALA A 348 -12.98 -1.92 -10.20
N LEU A 349 -14.03 -1.14 -9.94
CA LEU A 349 -14.51 -0.86 -8.58
C LEU A 349 -15.36 -2.00 -8.00
N LEU A 350 -16.17 -2.69 -8.81
CA LEU A 350 -16.86 -3.94 -8.43
C LEU A 350 -15.84 -5.00 -7.99
N LYS A 351 -14.74 -5.19 -8.74
CA LYS A 351 -13.63 -6.09 -8.36
C LYS A 351 -12.93 -5.71 -7.04
N ARG A 352 -13.14 -4.50 -6.52
CA ARG A 352 -12.53 -3.99 -5.28
C ARG A 352 -13.51 -3.88 -4.11
N ASP A 353 -14.76 -4.34 -4.26
CA ASP A 353 -15.83 -4.19 -3.25
C ASP A 353 -16.15 -2.71 -2.94
N LEU A 354 -15.99 -1.83 -3.94
CA LEU A 354 -16.21 -0.37 -3.83
C LEU A 354 -17.50 0.13 -4.48
N LEU A 355 -18.30 -0.76 -5.10
CA LEU A 355 -19.65 -0.49 -5.60
C LEU A 355 -20.60 -1.60 -5.14
N ASN A 356 -21.47 -1.28 -4.19
CA ASN A 356 -22.42 -2.18 -3.54
C ASN A 356 -23.86 -1.63 -3.52
N HIS A 357 -24.05 -0.34 -3.81
CA HIS A 357 -25.31 0.38 -3.80
C HIS A 357 -25.61 1.04 -5.16
N VAL A 358 -24.59 1.37 -5.98
CA VAL A 358 -24.81 1.84 -7.37
C VAL A 358 -25.32 0.69 -8.21
N SER A 359 -26.65 0.61 -8.34
CA SER A 359 -27.35 -0.49 -9.00
C SER A 359 -27.63 -0.23 -10.49
N ASP A 360 -27.90 1.03 -10.86
CA ASP A 360 -28.10 1.46 -12.24
C ASP A 360 -27.16 2.63 -12.58
N VAL A 361 -26.64 2.67 -13.81
CA VAL A 361 -25.90 3.82 -14.36
C VAL A 361 -26.47 4.17 -15.73
N ASN A 362 -27.04 5.38 -15.86
CA ASN A 362 -27.66 5.88 -17.09
C ASN A 362 -26.82 7.01 -17.71
N PHE A 363 -26.55 6.93 -19.01
CA PHE A 363 -25.78 7.92 -19.77
C PHE A 363 -26.70 8.90 -20.53
N SER A 364 -27.35 9.79 -19.77
CA SER A 364 -28.28 10.79 -20.31
C SER A 364 -27.57 11.83 -21.18
N TYR A 365 -28.20 12.19 -22.31
CA TYR A 365 -27.67 13.18 -23.27
C TYR A 365 -26.31 12.82 -23.92
N ILE A 366 -25.87 11.56 -23.79
CA ILE A 366 -24.63 11.04 -24.40
C ILE A 366 -25.02 10.17 -25.61
N LYS A 367 -24.26 10.28 -26.71
CA LYS A 367 -24.51 9.51 -27.94
C LYS A 367 -23.21 8.89 -28.47
N PRO A 368 -22.85 7.66 -28.05
CA PRO A 368 -21.74 6.92 -28.65
C PRO A 368 -22.01 6.62 -30.14
N ALA A 369 -20.96 6.33 -30.90
CA ALA A 369 -21.05 5.89 -32.29
C ALA A 369 -21.73 4.51 -32.42
N LYS A 370 -21.51 3.61 -31.45
CA LYS A 370 -22.11 2.27 -31.40
C LYS A 370 -22.90 2.06 -30.09
N GLY A 371 -24.18 2.42 -30.08
CA GLY A 371 -25.06 2.18 -28.93
C GLY A 371 -26.48 2.75 -29.08
N VAL A 372 -27.31 2.53 -28.06
CA VAL A 372 -28.61 3.22 -27.90
C VAL A 372 -28.35 4.53 -27.16
N SER A 373 -28.87 5.64 -27.67
CA SER A 373 -28.83 6.94 -26.97
C SER A 373 -30.14 7.17 -26.20
N GLU A 374 -30.09 7.15 -24.88
CA GLU A 374 -31.24 7.49 -24.04
C GLU A 374 -31.29 9.00 -23.74
N LYS A 375 -32.51 9.52 -23.56
CA LYS A 375 -32.75 10.90 -23.15
C LYS A 375 -33.73 10.95 -21.97
N ARG A 376 -33.21 10.72 -20.77
CA ARG A 376 -33.88 11.04 -19.50
C ARG A 376 -33.49 12.44 -19.05
N GLU A 377 -34.44 13.19 -18.50
CA GLU A 377 -34.17 14.52 -17.92
C GLU A 377 -33.56 14.34 -16.50
N PRO A 378 -32.57 15.16 -16.08
CA PRO A 378 -31.74 14.84 -14.92
C PRO A 378 -32.50 14.54 -13.63
N SER A 379 -33.48 15.40 -13.31
CA SER A 379 -34.26 15.42 -12.06
C SER A 379 -35.62 14.70 -12.18
N ALA A 380 -35.90 14.05 -13.33
CA ALA A 380 -37.15 13.35 -13.57
C ALA A 380 -37.41 12.20 -12.59
N LYS A 381 -38.68 11.92 -12.29
CA LYS A 381 -39.07 10.89 -11.32
C LYS A 381 -38.63 9.48 -11.74
N LEU A 382 -38.13 8.70 -10.78
CA LEU A 382 -37.84 7.28 -10.97
C LEU A 382 -39.12 6.46 -10.86
N THR A 383 -39.38 5.64 -11.88
CA THR A 383 -40.59 4.84 -12.02
C THR A 383 -40.25 3.42 -12.48
N GLY A 384 -41.23 2.53 -12.51
CA GLY A 384 -41.00 1.12 -12.87
C GLY A 384 -40.05 0.44 -11.88
N GLU A 385 -39.06 -0.29 -12.40
CA GLU A 385 -38.06 -1.02 -11.60
C GLU A 385 -37.06 -0.12 -10.85
N HIS A 386 -36.95 1.16 -11.21
CA HIS A 386 -36.11 2.13 -10.50
C HIS A 386 -36.86 2.88 -9.39
N ALA A 387 -38.18 2.67 -9.25
CA ALA A 387 -38.99 3.36 -8.25
C ALA A 387 -38.50 3.05 -6.82
N GLY A 388 -38.23 4.08 -6.03
CA GLY A 388 -37.73 3.95 -4.66
C GLY A 388 -36.20 3.91 -4.53
N LYS A 389 -35.44 3.79 -5.62
CA LYS A 389 -33.99 3.99 -5.62
C LYS A 389 -33.63 5.46 -5.37
N LEU A 390 -32.45 5.73 -4.81
CA LEU A 390 -31.92 7.08 -4.65
C LEU A 390 -31.41 7.61 -6.00
N LEU A 391 -31.97 8.71 -6.48
CA LEU A 391 -31.43 9.42 -7.63
C LEU A 391 -30.14 10.15 -7.23
N VAL A 392 -29.03 9.78 -7.88
CA VAL A 392 -27.79 10.55 -7.88
C VAL A 392 -27.61 11.07 -9.29
N MET A 393 -27.58 12.39 -9.48
CA MET A 393 -27.43 13.02 -10.80
C MET A 393 -26.15 13.83 -10.89
N THR A 394 -25.63 13.96 -12.10
CA THR A 394 -24.44 14.78 -12.39
C THR A 394 -24.83 15.95 -13.28
N TYR A 395 -24.16 17.09 -13.12
CA TYR A 395 -24.21 18.21 -14.06
C TYR A 395 -22.80 18.58 -14.52
N PRO A 396 -22.61 18.98 -15.79
CA PRO A 396 -21.34 19.56 -16.23
C PRO A 396 -21.09 20.88 -15.48
N TRP A 397 -19.83 21.17 -15.20
CA TRP A 397 -19.41 22.42 -14.57
C TRP A 397 -18.02 22.84 -15.08
N ASP A 398 -17.56 24.03 -14.68
CA ASP A 398 -16.34 24.69 -15.11
C ASP A 398 -15.36 24.90 -13.95
N GLY A 399 -14.08 24.55 -14.16
CA GLY A 399 -12.99 24.82 -13.19
C GLY A 399 -12.62 26.29 -12.99
N ASN A 400 -13.42 27.23 -13.50
CA ASN A 400 -13.22 28.68 -13.34
C ASN A 400 -14.54 29.47 -13.43
N ALA A 401 -15.67 28.88 -13.00
CA ALA A 401 -16.94 29.59 -12.88
C ALA A 401 -17.69 29.14 -11.62
N GLN A 402 -18.52 30.03 -11.05
CA GLN A 402 -19.42 29.67 -9.96
C GLN A 402 -20.49 28.68 -10.47
N PRO A 403 -21.07 27.83 -9.59
CA PRO A 403 -22.06 26.82 -9.98
C PRO A 403 -23.19 27.42 -10.81
N GLY A 404 -23.46 26.85 -11.99
CA GLY A 404 -24.48 27.33 -12.92
C GLY A 404 -23.96 28.17 -14.10
N ASN A 405 -22.69 28.59 -14.09
CA ASN A 405 -22.00 29.28 -15.19
C ASN A 405 -22.86 30.35 -15.90
N GLU A 406 -23.43 30.06 -17.09
CA GLU A 406 -24.16 31.07 -17.87
C GLU A 406 -25.48 31.53 -17.21
N PHE A 407 -25.94 30.81 -16.17
CA PHE A 407 -26.94 31.28 -15.21
C PHE A 407 -26.63 32.69 -14.71
N TRP A 408 -25.39 32.97 -14.30
CA TRP A 408 -24.98 34.28 -13.75
C TRP A 408 -24.95 35.40 -14.80
N MET A 409 -25.03 35.05 -16.09
CA MET A 409 -25.23 35.99 -17.20
C MET A 409 -26.72 36.16 -17.59
N GLY A 410 -27.65 35.52 -16.86
CA GLY A 410 -29.07 35.49 -17.18
C GLY A 410 -29.46 34.50 -18.28
N SER A 411 -28.56 33.64 -18.74
CA SER A 411 -28.82 32.66 -19.81
C SER A 411 -29.39 31.36 -19.25
N LEU A 412 -30.68 31.36 -18.93
CA LEU A 412 -31.35 30.29 -18.19
C LEU A 412 -31.68 29.02 -19.01
N LYS A 413 -31.12 28.86 -20.22
CA LYS A 413 -31.44 27.77 -21.17
C LYS A 413 -30.23 27.39 -22.05
N GLY A 414 -30.19 26.12 -22.47
CA GLY A 414 -29.31 25.61 -23.54
C GLY A 414 -28.19 24.68 -23.07
N SER A 415 -27.38 25.12 -22.12
CA SER A 415 -26.31 24.35 -21.45
C SER A 415 -26.86 23.49 -20.29
N GLY A 416 -25.99 22.68 -19.66
CA GLY A 416 -26.35 21.87 -18.50
C GLY A 416 -26.31 22.67 -17.19
N ASP A 417 -25.37 23.59 -17.10
CA ASP A 417 -25.11 24.45 -15.95
C ASP A 417 -26.32 25.30 -15.51
N PRO A 418 -26.92 26.15 -16.37
CA PRO A 418 -28.12 26.89 -16.01
C PRO A 418 -29.34 25.97 -15.83
N ALA A 419 -29.38 24.83 -16.53
CA ALA A 419 -30.47 23.87 -16.36
C ALA A 419 -30.49 23.33 -14.91
N ALA A 420 -29.31 22.94 -14.39
CA ALA A 420 -29.12 22.50 -13.02
C ALA A 420 -29.33 23.64 -12.01
N ALA A 421 -28.75 24.83 -12.23
CA ALA A 421 -28.95 25.99 -11.35
C ALA A 421 -30.41 26.47 -11.28
N CYS A 422 -31.21 26.18 -12.31
CA CYS A 422 -32.64 26.46 -12.36
C CYS A 422 -33.54 25.31 -11.89
N SER A 423 -33.06 24.08 -11.79
CA SER A 423 -33.86 22.93 -11.29
C SER A 423 -33.46 22.44 -9.90
N THR A 424 -32.26 22.81 -9.42
CA THR A 424 -31.62 22.33 -8.17
C THR A 424 -30.94 23.47 -7.40
N GLN A 425 -30.58 23.23 -6.15
CA GLN A 425 -30.05 24.25 -5.22
C GLN A 425 -28.56 24.61 -5.44
N VAL A 426 -27.91 24.12 -6.50
CA VAL A 426 -26.44 24.22 -6.68
C VAL A 426 -25.90 25.65 -6.67
N ALA A 427 -26.65 26.64 -7.17
CA ALA A 427 -26.22 28.04 -7.21
C ALA A 427 -26.03 28.67 -5.81
N GLU A 428 -26.69 28.14 -4.77
CA GLU A 428 -26.46 28.49 -3.37
C GLU A 428 -25.60 27.45 -2.63
N LEU A 429 -25.94 26.15 -2.74
CA LEU A 429 -25.34 25.12 -1.90
C LEU A 429 -23.95 24.69 -2.35
N HIS A 430 -23.65 24.69 -3.66
CA HIS A 430 -22.31 24.35 -4.16
C HIS A 430 -21.38 25.58 -4.22
N ASN A 431 -21.88 26.77 -3.88
CA ASN A 431 -21.14 28.04 -3.97
C ASN A 431 -20.40 28.33 -2.66
N ALA A 432 -19.06 28.31 -2.68
CA ALA A 432 -18.21 28.46 -1.49
C ALA A 432 -18.32 29.82 -0.79
N HIS A 433 -18.80 30.87 -1.46
CA HIS A 433 -19.08 32.16 -0.82
C HIS A 433 -20.38 32.08 0.01
N ILE A 434 -21.35 31.29 -0.44
CA ILE A 434 -22.69 31.19 0.17
C ILE A 434 -22.75 30.08 1.22
N ASN A 435 -22.32 28.85 0.89
CA ASN A 435 -22.33 27.70 1.78
C ASN A 435 -20.93 27.40 2.36
N PRO A 436 -20.68 27.63 3.67
CA PRO A 436 -19.40 27.32 4.31
C PRO A 436 -19.01 25.83 4.29
N ALA A 437 -19.94 24.91 4.03
CA ALA A 437 -19.65 23.49 3.89
C ALA A 437 -18.85 23.17 2.62
N VAL A 438 -18.87 24.04 1.61
CA VAL A 438 -17.98 23.95 0.43
C VAL A 438 -16.64 24.60 0.77
N SER A 439 -15.82 23.86 1.54
CA SER A 439 -14.56 24.34 2.10
C SER A 439 -13.51 23.24 2.12
N GLY A 440 -12.23 23.60 1.98
CA GLY A 440 -11.10 22.67 2.10
C GLY A 440 -11.04 21.93 3.45
N TYR A 441 -11.60 22.51 4.51
CA TYR A 441 -11.74 21.86 5.82
C TYR A 441 -12.77 20.72 5.83
N ASN A 442 -13.72 20.71 4.89
CA ASN A 442 -14.74 19.66 4.72
C ASN A 442 -14.42 18.72 3.55
N LEU A 443 -13.25 18.88 2.91
CA LEU A 443 -12.85 18.17 1.69
C LEU A 443 -12.84 16.66 1.90
N ARG A 444 -13.48 15.96 0.95
CA ARG A 444 -13.47 14.50 0.87
C ARG A 444 -12.53 14.03 -0.23
N VAL A 445 -11.82 12.94 0.05
CA VAL A 445 -10.89 12.29 -0.87
C VAL A 445 -11.50 10.97 -1.30
N ILE A 446 -11.60 10.76 -2.62
CA ILE A 446 -12.03 9.50 -3.23
C ILE A 446 -10.82 8.75 -3.78
N GLY A 447 -10.74 7.45 -3.55
CA GLY A 447 -9.73 6.60 -4.17
C GLY A 447 -9.85 5.12 -3.79
N ARG A 448 -8.72 4.41 -3.82
CA ARG A 448 -8.57 2.98 -3.54
C ARG A 448 -9.13 2.48 -2.19
N SER A 449 -9.55 3.37 -1.29
CA SER A 449 -10.13 3.05 0.02
C SER A 449 -11.51 3.68 0.27
N GLY A 450 -12.23 4.00 -0.82
CA GLY A 450 -13.55 4.64 -0.79
C GLY A 450 -13.49 6.16 -0.61
N LEU A 451 -14.55 6.73 -0.04
CA LEU A 451 -14.62 8.13 0.38
C LEU A 451 -14.06 8.30 1.81
N LYS A 452 -13.23 9.32 2.03
CA LYS A 452 -12.68 9.70 3.36
C LYS A 452 -12.66 11.22 3.52
N THR A 453 -12.60 11.73 4.74
CA THR A 453 -12.13 13.13 4.93
C THR A 453 -10.66 13.26 4.55
N LEU A 454 -10.22 14.50 4.27
CA LEU A 454 -8.80 14.82 4.05
C LEU A 454 -7.91 14.35 5.23
N SER A 455 -8.36 14.52 6.48
CA SER A 455 -7.64 14.05 7.67
C SER A 455 -7.52 12.52 7.69
N GLU A 456 -8.63 11.79 7.55
CA GLU A 456 -8.61 10.31 7.54
C GLU A 456 -7.80 9.73 6.39
N TYR A 457 -7.83 10.37 5.21
CA TYR A 457 -7.03 9.95 4.06
C TYR A 457 -5.53 10.20 4.31
N CYS A 458 -5.16 11.40 4.75
CA CYS A 458 -3.76 11.72 5.04
C CYS A 458 -3.22 10.89 6.22
N LEU A 459 -4.05 10.59 7.23
CA LEU A 459 -3.71 9.65 8.31
C LEU A 459 -3.48 8.25 7.73
N ALA A 460 -4.39 7.70 6.92
CA ALA A 460 -4.26 6.37 6.33
C ALA A 460 -3.09 6.24 5.32
N LEU A 461 -2.64 7.35 4.74
CA LEU A 461 -1.51 7.39 3.81
C LEU A 461 -0.15 7.59 4.51
N THR A 462 -0.12 8.29 5.66
CA THR A 462 1.13 8.65 6.36
C THR A 462 1.41 7.78 7.59
N CYS A 463 0.38 7.25 8.26
CA CYS A 463 0.50 6.00 8.99
C CYS A 463 0.78 4.92 7.93
N LYS A 464 2.02 4.44 7.86
CA LYS A 464 2.36 3.33 6.96
C LYS A 464 1.39 2.16 7.23
N PRO A 465 0.59 1.69 6.25
CA PRO A 465 0.16 0.30 6.28
C PRO A 465 1.42 -0.57 6.32
N ASP A 466 1.39 -1.66 7.08
CA ASP A 466 2.60 -2.40 7.46
C ASP A 466 3.49 -2.75 6.27
N TRP A 467 4.57 -1.97 6.13
CA TRP A 467 5.66 -2.12 5.16
C TRP A 467 5.17 -2.25 3.70
N SER A 468 4.93 -1.11 3.03
CA SER A 468 4.54 -1.02 1.61
C SER A 468 5.26 -2.02 0.69
N TYR A 469 4.45 -2.79 -0.05
CA TYR A 469 4.87 -3.97 -0.80
C TYR A 469 5.90 -3.63 -1.89
N PRO A 470 6.97 -4.44 -2.10
CA PRO A 470 7.96 -4.20 -3.15
C PRO A 470 7.36 -4.35 -4.56
N SER A 471 7.96 -3.69 -5.55
CA SER A 471 7.68 -3.99 -6.96
C SER A 471 8.13 -5.41 -7.31
N MET A 472 7.29 -6.13 -8.06
CA MET A 472 7.56 -7.46 -8.57
C MET A 472 7.93 -7.35 -10.06
N ASP A 473 9.12 -7.82 -10.42
CA ASP A 473 9.57 -7.93 -11.81
C ASP A 473 9.08 -9.24 -12.47
N LYS A 474 9.43 -9.44 -13.74
CA LYS A 474 9.01 -10.61 -14.52
C LYS A 474 9.51 -11.94 -13.92
N ASP A 475 10.74 -11.96 -13.43
CA ASP A 475 11.42 -13.18 -13.02
C ASP A 475 10.98 -13.59 -11.60
N MET A 476 10.65 -12.61 -10.75
CA MET A 476 9.92 -12.84 -9.50
C MET A 476 8.53 -13.45 -9.74
N ASN A 477 7.78 -12.94 -10.72
CA ASN A 477 6.46 -13.47 -11.05
C ASN A 477 6.54 -14.91 -11.58
N GLU A 478 7.58 -15.24 -12.35
CA GLU A 478 7.79 -16.59 -12.89
C GLU A 478 8.13 -17.61 -11.79
N LEU A 479 9.07 -17.29 -10.88
CA LEU A 479 9.38 -18.15 -9.72
C LEU A 479 8.19 -18.34 -8.77
N LEU A 480 7.32 -17.33 -8.63
CA LEU A 480 6.11 -17.43 -7.79
C LEU A 480 4.95 -18.15 -8.49
N ARG A 481 4.90 -18.16 -9.83
CA ARG A 481 3.97 -19.02 -10.60
C ARG A 481 4.29 -20.49 -10.43
N GLN A 482 5.58 -20.85 -10.44
CA GLN A 482 6.05 -22.22 -10.17
C GLN A 482 5.68 -22.72 -8.76
N CYS A 483 5.28 -21.81 -7.85
CA CYS A 483 4.81 -22.14 -6.51
C CYS A 483 3.28 -22.43 -6.43
N ILE A 484 2.53 -22.27 -7.52
CA ILE A 484 1.09 -22.55 -7.59
C ILE A 484 0.85 -24.05 -7.70
N ASP A 485 1.37 -24.66 -8.76
CA ASP A 485 1.16 -26.06 -9.12
C ASP A 485 2.11 -27.03 -8.39
N ILE A 486 2.64 -26.61 -7.24
CA ILE A 486 3.42 -27.51 -6.38
C ILE A 486 2.54 -28.68 -5.91
N PRO A 487 3.08 -29.91 -5.84
CA PRO A 487 2.33 -31.05 -5.31
C PRO A 487 1.77 -30.73 -3.93
N ILE A 488 0.49 -31.04 -3.71
CA ILE A 488 -0.09 -31.03 -2.37
C ILE A 488 0.77 -31.97 -1.51
N PHE A 489 1.25 -31.47 -0.38
CA PHE A 489 2.09 -32.24 0.53
C PHE A 489 1.28 -33.42 1.12
N GLU A 490 1.40 -34.60 0.51
CA GLU A 490 0.79 -35.83 1.02
C GLU A 490 1.47 -36.24 2.32
N GLN A 491 0.77 -35.94 3.40
CA GLN A 491 1.31 -36.01 4.75
C GLN A 491 1.22 -37.44 5.30
N THR A 492 2.37 -38.09 5.45
CA THR A 492 2.43 -39.41 6.12
C THR A 492 1.99 -39.27 7.59
N ASP A 493 1.00 -40.07 7.99
CA ASP A 493 0.57 -40.22 9.38
C ASP A 493 1.34 -41.33 10.11
N ASP A 494 2.33 -41.96 9.45
CA ASP A 494 3.12 -43.04 10.02
C ASP A 494 4.15 -42.52 11.04
N ILE A 495 3.62 -42.30 12.23
CA ILE A 495 4.35 -42.00 13.46
C ILE A 495 5.47 -43.01 13.79
N ASN A 496 5.47 -44.23 13.23
CA ASN A 496 6.56 -45.18 13.48
C ASN A 496 7.89 -44.64 12.93
N VAL A 497 7.90 -44.12 11.69
CA VAL A 497 9.05 -43.49 11.02
C VAL A 497 9.68 -42.36 11.86
N ILE A 498 8.87 -41.66 12.66
CA ILE A 498 9.31 -40.55 13.51
C ILE A 498 9.71 -41.05 14.91
N THR A 499 9.01 -42.05 15.49
CA THR A 499 9.41 -42.66 16.76
C THR A 499 10.69 -43.49 16.67
N GLU A 500 11.00 -44.07 15.50
CA GLU A 500 12.29 -44.73 15.25
C GLU A 500 13.47 -43.74 15.28
N LYS A 501 13.22 -42.48 14.90
CA LYS A 501 14.19 -41.38 14.94
C LYS A 501 14.23 -40.61 16.27
N SER A 502 13.34 -40.89 17.22
CA SER A 502 13.21 -40.12 18.48
C SER A 502 12.89 -40.99 19.70
N LYS A 503 13.87 -41.10 20.61
CA LYS A 503 13.70 -41.72 21.93
C LYS A 503 12.65 -41.02 22.80
N GLN A 504 12.53 -39.69 22.70
CA GLN A 504 11.56 -38.90 23.48
C GLN A 504 10.12 -39.16 23.00
N LEU A 505 9.88 -39.20 21.68
CA LEU A 505 8.59 -39.60 21.10
C LEU A 505 8.25 -41.06 21.41
N ALA A 506 9.21 -41.98 21.32
CA ALA A 506 9.02 -43.37 21.72
C ALA A 506 8.60 -43.51 23.20
N THR A 507 9.21 -42.72 24.10
CA THR A 507 8.86 -42.70 25.53
C THR A 507 7.53 -41.98 25.81
N LEU A 508 7.19 -40.94 25.03
CA LEU A 508 5.90 -40.25 25.12
C LEU A 508 4.74 -41.12 24.60
N ARG A 509 4.98 -42.01 23.64
CA ARG A 509 4.03 -43.01 23.11
C ARG A 509 3.56 -44.01 24.17
N GLU A 510 4.35 -44.26 25.23
CA GLU A 510 3.88 -45.02 26.40
C GLU A 510 2.94 -44.22 27.33
N ARG A 511 2.96 -42.89 27.24
CA ARG A 511 2.40 -41.96 28.24
C ARG A 511 1.30 -41.05 27.70
N ARG A 512 0.99 -41.14 26.40
CA ARG A 512 0.03 -40.29 25.67
C ARG A 512 -0.68 -41.09 24.57
N PRO A 513 -1.94 -40.75 24.22
CA PRO A 513 -2.63 -41.37 23.09
C PRO A 513 -1.86 -41.15 21.78
N ILE A 514 -1.70 -42.21 20.99
CA ILE A 514 -0.95 -42.18 19.72
C ILE A 514 -1.53 -41.16 18.74
N GLU A 515 -2.86 -41.04 18.65
CA GLU A 515 -3.55 -40.06 17.79
C GLU A 515 -3.24 -38.61 18.15
N ARG A 516 -2.96 -38.32 19.42
CA ARG A 516 -2.56 -36.98 19.86
C ARG A 516 -1.12 -36.66 19.45
N LEU A 517 -0.24 -37.65 19.44
CA LEU A 517 1.13 -37.50 18.93
C LEU A 517 1.14 -37.39 17.39
N LYS A 518 0.30 -38.16 16.68
CA LYS A 518 0.06 -37.98 15.24
C LYS A 518 -0.43 -36.58 14.91
N SER A 519 -1.44 -36.09 15.65
CA SER A 519 -1.97 -34.72 15.48
C SER A 519 -0.89 -33.65 15.68
N ASN A 520 -0.02 -33.79 16.69
CA ASN A 520 1.12 -32.89 16.90
C ASN A 520 2.07 -32.86 15.68
N VAL A 521 2.49 -34.04 15.19
CA VAL A 521 3.30 -34.18 13.95
C VAL A 521 2.63 -33.48 12.76
N VAL A 522 1.37 -33.84 12.48
CA VAL A 522 0.54 -33.35 11.36
C VAL A 522 0.36 -31.83 11.40
N SER A 523 0.17 -31.27 12.60
CA SER A 523 -0.05 -29.84 12.79
C SER A 523 1.18 -28.96 12.59
N THR A 524 2.37 -29.54 12.39
CA THR A 524 3.62 -28.78 12.32
C THR A 524 3.96 -28.36 10.89
N TYR A 525 4.30 -27.09 10.69
CA TYR A 525 4.68 -26.51 9.40
C TYR A 525 5.67 -25.34 9.54
N PRO A 526 6.52 -25.08 8.52
CA PRO A 526 7.33 -23.86 8.46
C PRO A 526 6.45 -22.63 8.17
N VAL A 527 6.86 -21.45 8.63
CA VAL A 527 6.16 -20.17 8.45
C VAL A 527 7.14 -19.07 8.04
N VAL A 528 6.80 -18.31 7.00
CA VAL A 528 7.46 -17.04 6.63
C VAL A 528 6.46 -15.90 6.53
N HIS A 529 6.90 -14.68 6.81
CA HIS A 529 6.12 -13.48 6.49
C HIS A 529 6.12 -13.23 4.97
N GLU A 530 5.05 -12.66 4.41
CA GLU A 530 4.88 -12.48 2.96
C GLU A 530 6.04 -11.72 2.30
N ARG A 531 6.63 -10.73 2.99
CA ARG A 531 7.82 -10.00 2.51
C ARG A 531 9.11 -10.83 2.51
N VAL A 532 9.22 -11.83 3.37
CA VAL A 532 10.40 -12.73 3.44
C VAL A 532 10.38 -13.70 2.27
N LEU A 533 9.20 -14.18 1.85
CA LEU A 533 9.04 -14.96 0.62
C LEU A 533 9.55 -14.18 -0.61
N LEU A 534 9.15 -12.91 -0.77
CA LEU A 534 9.68 -12.04 -1.84
C LEU A 534 11.19 -11.86 -1.79
N LEU A 535 11.75 -11.73 -0.57
CA LEU A 535 13.18 -11.59 -0.35
C LEU A 535 13.94 -12.87 -0.73
N MET A 536 13.39 -14.05 -0.41
CA MET A 536 13.91 -15.35 -0.85
C MET A 536 13.85 -15.50 -2.38
N THR A 537 12.77 -15.04 -3.02
CA THR A 537 12.67 -15.01 -4.50
C THR A 537 13.75 -14.12 -5.12
N ARG A 538 13.92 -12.89 -4.62
CA ARG A 538 14.99 -11.97 -5.07
C ARG A 538 16.39 -12.49 -4.77
N PHE A 539 16.58 -13.23 -3.68
CA PHE A 539 17.84 -13.88 -3.33
C PHE A 539 18.25 -14.92 -4.37
N LEU A 540 17.34 -15.82 -4.76
CA LEU A 540 17.61 -16.83 -5.79
C LEU A 540 17.97 -16.18 -7.13
N ILE A 541 17.19 -15.17 -7.58
CA ILE A 541 17.48 -14.41 -8.80
C ILE A 541 18.89 -13.77 -8.71
N TYR A 542 19.16 -13.05 -7.62
CA TYR A 542 20.45 -12.38 -7.42
C TYR A 542 21.63 -13.35 -7.36
N LYS A 543 21.51 -14.50 -6.69
CA LYS A 543 22.62 -15.47 -6.59
C LYS A 543 22.85 -16.26 -7.87
N ARG A 544 21.80 -16.57 -8.65
CA ARG A 544 21.94 -17.13 -10.01
C ARG A 544 22.71 -16.18 -10.94
N GLU A 545 22.46 -14.88 -10.86
CA GLU A 545 23.10 -13.90 -11.76
C GLU A 545 24.45 -13.35 -11.24
N PHE A 546 24.61 -13.16 -9.93
CA PHE A 546 25.78 -12.47 -9.34
C PHE A 546 26.53 -13.26 -8.26
N GLY A 547 26.14 -14.51 -7.98
CA GLY A 547 26.81 -15.37 -7.02
C GLY A 547 28.21 -15.85 -7.48
N SER A 548 28.95 -16.46 -6.55
CA SER A 548 30.18 -17.19 -6.85
C SER A 548 29.90 -18.39 -7.79
N PRO A 549 30.93 -19.01 -8.41
CA PRO A 549 30.72 -20.21 -9.23
C PRO A 549 30.00 -21.35 -8.47
N VAL A 550 30.31 -21.53 -7.18
CA VAL A 550 29.69 -22.56 -6.32
C VAL A 550 28.25 -22.19 -5.99
N GLU A 551 27.98 -20.92 -5.69
CA GLU A 551 26.61 -20.43 -5.47
C GLU A 551 25.76 -20.60 -6.74
N LYS A 552 26.29 -20.22 -7.91
CA LYS A 552 25.57 -20.33 -9.19
C LYS A 552 25.21 -21.78 -9.50
N ASP A 553 26.17 -22.71 -9.38
CA ASP A 553 25.95 -24.13 -9.63
C ASP A 553 24.79 -24.67 -8.75
N LEU A 554 24.84 -24.37 -7.45
CA LEU A 554 23.81 -24.77 -6.48
C LEU A 554 22.43 -24.15 -6.76
N TYR A 555 22.35 -22.83 -7.01
CA TYR A 555 21.06 -22.14 -7.11
C TYR A 555 20.42 -22.17 -8.51
N THR A 556 21.12 -22.59 -9.56
CA THR A 556 20.68 -22.47 -10.97
C THR A 556 19.24 -22.95 -11.20
N ASN A 557 18.88 -24.13 -10.69
CA ASN A 557 17.55 -24.72 -10.85
C ASN A 557 16.70 -24.73 -9.56
N MET A 558 17.24 -24.32 -8.41
CA MET A 558 16.61 -24.47 -7.10
C MET A 558 15.31 -23.66 -6.98
N SER A 559 14.20 -24.34 -6.66
CA SER A 559 12.88 -23.73 -6.43
C SER A 559 12.74 -23.13 -5.02
N ILE A 560 11.65 -22.39 -4.78
CA ILE A 560 11.35 -21.81 -3.46
C ILE A 560 11.13 -22.90 -2.38
N PRO A 561 10.34 -23.98 -2.61
CA PRO A 561 10.24 -25.08 -1.64
C PRO A 561 11.58 -25.73 -1.31
N GLU A 562 12.42 -25.98 -2.32
CA GLU A 562 13.76 -26.59 -2.12
C GLU A 562 14.72 -25.66 -1.37
N PHE A 563 14.67 -24.35 -1.64
CA PHE A 563 15.47 -23.38 -0.90
C PHE A 563 15.04 -23.29 0.57
N VAL A 564 13.73 -23.34 0.86
CA VAL A 564 13.23 -23.41 2.24
C VAL A 564 13.62 -24.72 2.92
N ASP A 565 13.53 -25.86 2.22
CA ASP A 565 14.05 -27.15 2.67
C ASP A 565 15.55 -27.07 3.02
N ARG A 566 16.35 -26.38 2.20
CA ARG A 566 17.78 -26.14 2.47
C ARG A 566 18.00 -25.30 3.73
N LEU A 567 17.28 -24.19 3.91
CA LEU A 567 17.32 -23.34 5.11
C LEU A 567 16.88 -24.08 6.40
N LEU A 568 16.15 -25.20 6.27
CA LEU A 568 15.75 -26.08 7.37
C LEU A 568 16.74 -27.22 7.64
N LYS A 569 17.43 -27.72 6.60
CA LYS A 569 18.20 -28.98 6.65
C LYS A 569 19.72 -28.83 6.69
N LYS A 570 20.29 -27.72 6.21
CA LYS A 570 21.75 -27.48 6.13
C LYS A 570 22.29 -26.57 7.26
N ARG A 571 21.54 -26.47 8.37
CA ARG A 571 21.98 -25.84 9.63
C ARG A 571 22.97 -26.77 10.37
N ALA A 572 23.78 -26.20 11.24
CA ALA A 572 24.55 -26.98 12.21
C ALA A 572 23.60 -27.66 13.23
N ILE A 573 24.03 -28.73 13.92
CA ILE A 573 23.24 -29.27 15.04
C ILE A 573 23.33 -28.34 16.26
N SER A 574 24.47 -27.65 16.43
CA SER A 574 24.66 -26.55 17.37
C SER A 574 25.54 -25.46 16.75
N PHE A 575 25.23 -24.19 17.02
CA PHE A 575 25.97 -23.01 16.54
C PHE A 575 25.79 -21.84 17.51
N PHE A 576 26.89 -21.25 18.00
CA PHE A 576 26.85 -20.21 19.03
C PHE A 576 28.20 -19.43 19.12
N SER A 577 28.33 -18.60 20.15
CA SER A 577 29.55 -17.80 20.42
C SER A 577 29.78 -16.66 19.41
N ARG A 578 30.95 -15.99 19.51
CA ARG A 578 31.41 -14.89 18.63
C ARG A 578 32.50 -15.34 17.65
N LEU A 579 32.87 -16.62 17.71
CA LEU A 579 33.86 -17.30 16.86
C LEU A 579 33.17 -18.43 16.09
N ASP A 580 31.87 -18.32 15.84
CA ASP A 580 31.06 -19.30 15.11
C ASP A 580 31.23 -20.74 15.61
N SER A 581 31.31 -20.94 16.93
CA SER A 581 31.51 -22.25 17.56
C SER A 581 30.40 -23.23 17.14
N TYR A 582 30.76 -24.32 16.46
CA TYR A 582 29.80 -25.19 15.78
C TYR A 582 29.98 -26.68 16.06
N THR A 583 28.88 -27.41 15.89
CA THR A 583 28.83 -28.87 15.71
C THR A 583 27.97 -29.18 14.49
N LEU A 584 28.47 -29.94 13.52
CA LEU A 584 27.72 -30.34 12.33
C LEU A 584 26.86 -31.59 12.60
N LEU A 585 25.87 -31.84 11.73
CA LEU A 585 25.00 -33.03 11.81
C LEU A 585 25.78 -34.35 11.67
N THR A 586 26.91 -34.31 10.97
CA THR A 586 27.87 -35.40 10.78
C THR A 586 28.80 -35.62 11.98
N GLY A 587 28.85 -34.69 12.93
CA GLY A 587 29.55 -34.81 14.21
C GLY A 587 30.87 -34.03 14.34
N GLU A 588 31.37 -33.42 13.27
CA GLU A 588 32.54 -32.55 13.31
C GLU A 588 32.25 -31.28 14.12
N THR A 589 33.24 -30.85 14.91
CA THR A 589 33.18 -29.65 15.75
C THR A 589 34.30 -28.68 15.38
N GLY A 590 34.04 -27.38 15.49
CA GLY A 590 35.08 -26.37 15.29
C GLY A 590 34.68 -24.97 15.75
N ASP A 591 35.61 -24.05 15.54
CA ASP A 591 35.46 -22.61 15.71
C ASP A 591 36.06 -21.93 14.46
N ASP A 592 35.52 -20.76 14.08
CA ASP A 592 35.96 -19.88 12.99
C ASP A 592 35.83 -20.46 11.56
N GLY A 593 36.09 -19.64 10.54
CA GLY A 593 36.16 -20.04 9.11
C GLY A 593 34.81 -20.16 8.38
N TRP A 594 33.67 -19.95 9.05
CA TRP A 594 32.34 -20.04 8.45
C TRP A 594 32.08 -18.93 7.38
N GLU A 595 32.86 -17.85 7.40
CA GLU A 595 32.81 -16.77 6.41
C GLU A 595 33.32 -17.16 5.02
N GLN A 596 33.99 -18.32 4.89
CA GLN A 596 34.44 -18.86 3.60
C GLN A 596 33.36 -19.67 2.87
N VAL A 597 32.28 -20.09 3.54
CA VAL A 597 31.20 -20.92 2.96
C VAL A 597 30.51 -20.22 1.78
N GLY A 598 30.51 -20.84 0.60
CA GLY A 598 30.00 -20.27 -0.65
C GLY A 598 30.99 -19.41 -1.42
N THR A 599 32.21 -19.23 -0.93
CA THR A 599 33.30 -18.57 -1.65
C THR A 599 34.14 -19.61 -2.43
N SER A 600 35.09 -19.14 -3.26
CA SER A 600 36.09 -20.01 -3.88
C SER A 600 37.17 -20.51 -2.92
N GLN A 601 37.05 -20.26 -1.60
CA GLN A 601 38.00 -20.66 -0.55
C GLN A 601 37.35 -21.59 0.50
N GLU A 602 36.13 -22.09 0.24
CA GLU A 602 35.50 -23.07 1.13
C GLU A 602 36.28 -24.39 1.20
N ILE A 603 36.33 -25.00 2.38
CA ILE A 603 37.10 -26.20 2.70
C ILE A 603 36.22 -27.19 3.47
N GLU A 604 36.54 -28.48 3.41
CA GLU A 604 35.79 -29.46 4.22
C GLU A 604 36.03 -29.22 5.72
N PRO A 605 35.01 -29.36 6.59
CA PRO A 605 33.62 -29.73 6.27
C PRO A 605 32.71 -28.53 5.90
N LEU A 606 33.20 -27.30 6.07
CA LEU A 606 32.49 -26.03 5.87
C LEU A 606 32.37 -25.62 4.38
N LYS A 607 31.55 -26.37 3.64
CA LYS A 607 31.20 -26.08 2.23
C LYS A 607 29.74 -25.71 2.06
N LEU A 608 29.44 -24.95 0.99
CA LEU A 608 28.08 -24.48 0.69
C LEU A 608 27.09 -25.62 0.50
N ASP A 609 27.47 -26.76 -0.09
CA ASP A 609 26.57 -27.92 -0.14
C ASP A 609 26.17 -28.32 1.29
N ASN A 610 27.14 -28.55 2.18
CA ASN A 610 26.91 -29.06 3.54
C ASN A 610 26.29 -28.05 4.52
N CYS A 611 26.60 -26.76 4.38
CA CYS A 611 26.31 -25.71 5.36
C CYS A 611 25.58 -24.51 4.74
N LEU A 612 24.83 -23.75 5.56
CA LEU A 612 24.32 -22.43 5.17
C LEU A 612 25.44 -21.39 5.10
N SER A 613 25.46 -20.59 4.05
CA SER A 613 26.31 -19.40 3.96
C SER A 613 25.80 -18.25 4.84
N TYR A 614 26.69 -17.30 5.14
CA TYR A 614 26.38 -16.08 5.90
C TYR A 614 25.27 -15.21 5.31
N ASP A 615 24.99 -15.30 4.00
CA ASP A 615 23.84 -14.62 3.38
C ASP A 615 22.53 -15.39 3.58
N GLU A 616 22.58 -16.73 3.59
CA GLU A 616 21.43 -17.60 3.85
C GLU A 616 20.99 -17.57 5.32
N MET A 617 21.95 -17.51 6.26
CA MET A 617 21.67 -17.40 7.70
C MET A 617 20.75 -16.20 8.01
N LYS A 618 20.87 -15.09 7.28
CA LYS A 618 20.01 -13.90 7.42
C LYS A 618 18.55 -14.17 7.03
N LEU A 619 18.32 -15.05 6.05
CA LEU A 619 16.98 -15.48 5.61
C LEU A 619 16.43 -16.57 6.54
N SER A 620 17.32 -17.48 6.96
CA SER A 620 17.08 -18.53 7.95
C SER A 620 16.61 -17.98 9.30
N ALA A 621 17.09 -16.80 9.70
CA ALA A 621 16.65 -16.05 10.89
C ALA A 621 15.20 -15.53 10.83
N MET A 622 14.59 -15.52 9.63
CA MET A 622 13.21 -15.07 9.39
C MET A 622 12.29 -16.20 8.94
N LEU A 623 12.75 -17.45 9.09
CA LEU A 623 12.01 -18.68 8.86
C LEU A 623 11.67 -19.32 10.20
N TYR A 624 10.39 -19.44 10.50
CA TYR A 624 9.86 -19.97 11.77
C TYR A 624 9.22 -21.34 11.55
N ILE A 625 8.91 -22.04 12.64
CA ILE A 625 8.16 -23.30 12.62
C ILE A 625 7.09 -23.23 13.70
N SER A 626 5.88 -23.68 13.38
CA SER A 626 4.72 -23.69 14.28
C SER A 626 4.04 -25.05 14.24
N GLY A 627 3.58 -25.55 15.39
CA GLY A 627 2.89 -26.82 15.53
C GLY A 627 2.38 -27.05 16.96
N HIS A 628 1.52 -28.05 17.16
CA HIS A 628 1.13 -28.49 18.50
C HIS A 628 2.22 -29.37 19.13
N THR A 629 2.41 -29.21 20.44
CA THR A 629 3.34 -30.00 21.24
C THR A 629 2.73 -30.36 22.59
N GLU A 630 3.08 -31.54 23.11
CA GLU A 630 2.92 -31.82 24.53
C GLU A 630 3.87 -30.95 25.36
N CYS A 631 3.39 -30.45 26.49
CA CYS A 631 4.24 -29.89 27.54
C CYS A 631 4.56 -30.99 28.55
N ILE A 632 5.85 -31.22 28.79
CA ILE A 632 6.39 -32.29 29.64
C ILE A 632 6.59 -31.80 31.09
N ASN A 633 6.97 -30.52 31.26
CA ASN A 633 7.15 -29.84 32.55
C ASN A 633 6.80 -28.34 32.42
N ASP A 634 7.18 -27.52 33.40
CA ASP A 634 6.84 -26.09 33.46
C ASP A 634 7.65 -25.18 32.54
N GLY A 635 8.72 -25.68 31.90
CA GLY A 635 9.60 -24.89 31.04
C GLY A 635 10.59 -24.00 31.80
N SER A 636 10.75 -24.21 33.10
CA SER A 636 11.68 -23.42 33.91
C SER A 636 13.15 -23.69 33.56
N LEU A 637 13.99 -22.64 33.60
CA LEU A 637 15.46 -22.72 33.40
C LEU A 637 16.19 -23.53 34.49
N ILE A 638 15.45 -24.04 35.47
CA ILE A 638 15.93 -25.04 36.43
C ILE A 638 15.72 -26.40 35.75
N GLY A 639 16.81 -26.96 35.21
CA GLY A 639 16.82 -28.23 34.47
C GLY A 639 16.05 -29.38 35.15
N PRO A 640 15.61 -30.37 34.36
CA PRO A 640 14.40 -31.16 34.59
C PRO A 640 14.17 -31.57 36.05
N ARG A 641 13.09 -31.03 36.65
CA ARG A 641 12.65 -31.40 37.99
C ARG A 641 12.02 -32.80 37.99
N PHE A 642 12.87 -33.82 38.08
CA PHE A 642 12.51 -35.23 38.23
C PHE A 642 11.83 -35.51 39.59
N VAL A 643 10.57 -35.12 39.76
CA VAL A 643 9.79 -35.35 41.00
C VAL A 643 9.27 -36.80 41.06
N ARG A 644 10.22 -37.77 41.05
CA ARG A 644 10.15 -39.16 41.55
C ARG A 644 11.48 -39.85 41.22
N ILE A 645 12.20 -40.27 42.25
CA ILE A 645 13.39 -41.12 42.09
C ILE A 645 12.94 -42.47 41.52
N GLY A 646 13.56 -42.93 40.43
CA GLY A 646 13.49 -44.32 39.96
C GLY A 646 12.78 -44.63 38.63
N ARG A 647 12.42 -43.66 37.78
CA ARG A 647 12.01 -43.93 36.37
C ARG A 647 12.30 -42.78 35.38
N MET A 648 13.54 -42.75 34.90
CA MET A 648 14.03 -42.31 33.57
C MET A 648 15.47 -41.85 33.74
N ASP A 649 16.35 -42.41 32.94
CA ASP A 649 17.76 -42.48 33.28
C ASP A 649 18.59 -41.44 32.53
N TYR A 650 19.55 -40.87 33.25
CA TYR A 650 20.46 -39.81 32.80
C TYR A 650 21.37 -40.24 31.63
N GLU A 651 21.43 -41.54 31.35
CA GLU A 651 22.36 -42.18 30.42
C GLU A 651 21.73 -42.52 29.05
N ASP A 652 20.39 -42.56 28.94
CA ASP A 652 19.70 -43.00 27.71
C ASP A 652 19.42 -41.89 26.69
N ILE A 653 19.46 -40.62 27.10
CA ILE A 653 19.09 -39.47 26.25
C ILE A 653 20.29 -38.91 25.47
N LEU A 654 21.52 -39.17 25.93
CA LEU A 654 22.75 -38.59 25.38
C LEU A 654 23.50 -39.57 24.45
N ILE A 655 24.08 -39.02 23.37
CA ILE A 655 25.27 -39.60 22.71
C ILE A 655 26.47 -38.83 23.28
N THR A 656 27.55 -39.50 23.69
CA THR A 656 28.68 -38.81 24.35
C THR A 656 30.05 -39.33 23.91
N VAL A 657 31.06 -38.47 24.10
CA VAL A 657 32.49 -38.70 23.83
C VAL A 657 33.02 -40.02 24.45
N LYS A 658 32.38 -40.56 25.51
CA LYS A 658 32.77 -41.83 26.14
C LYS A 658 32.64 -43.07 25.24
N GLN A 659 31.95 -42.99 24.10
CA GLN A 659 31.79 -44.14 23.17
C GLN A 659 32.96 -44.27 22.17
N ASN A 660 33.72 -43.19 21.94
CA ASN A 660 34.88 -43.17 21.04
C ASN A 660 36.18 -43.29 21.84
N THR A 661 36.57 -44.53 22.15
CA THR A 661 37.81 -44.86 22.85
C THR A 661 38.79 -45.59 21.93
N ILE A 662 40.09 -45.55 22.26
CA ILE A 662 41.16 -46.24 21.51
C ILE A 662 40.89 -47.75 21.41
N SER A 663 40.23 -48.36 22.40
CA SER A 663 39.78 -49.77 22.35
C SER A 663 38.77 -50.09 21.23
N ASN A 664 38.13 -49.05 20.67
CA ASN A 664 37.15 -49.13 19.59
C ASN A 664 37.74 -48.65 18.24
N GLY A 665 39.05 -48.35 18.18
CA GLY A 665 39.81 -48.31 16.92
C GLY A 665 39.99 -46.95 16.23
N TYR A 666 39.77 -45.82 16.90
CA TYR A 666 39.89 -44.48 16.28
C TYR A 666 40.76 -43.50 17.09
N GLY A 667 41.72 -42.86 16.40
CA GLY A 667 42.45 -41.67 16.84
C GLY A 667 43.89 -41.88 17.37
N GLU A 668 44.82 -41.07 16.84
CA GLU A 668 46.05 -40.62 17.53
C GLU A 668 46.18 -39.09 17.37
N GLU A 669 46.81 -38.42 18.34
CA GLU A 669 46.95 -36.96 18.41
C GLU A 669 48.29 -36.45 17.82
N VAL A 670 48.30 -35.21 17.30
CA VAL A 670 49.52 -34.36 17.27
C VAL A 670 49.13 -32.91 17.63
N THR A 671 50.07 -32.20 18.25
CA THR A 671 49.84 -30.98 19.05
C THR A 671 50.11 -29.64 18.33
N SER A 672 49.37 -28.62 18.77
CA SER A 672 49.65 -27.16 18.78
C SER A 672 50.99 -26.60 18.25
N GLU A 673 50.90 -25.47 17.52
CA GLU A 673 51.52 -24.20 17.94
C GLU A 673 50.77 -22.98 17.34
N SER A 674 51.17 -21.73 17.63
CA SER A 674 50.27 -20.56 17.53
C SER A 674 50.77 -19.34 16.74
N CYS A 675 49.80 -18.75 16.02
CA CYS A 675 49.56 -17.31 15.78
C CYS A 675 50.58 -16.41 15.03
N LEU A 676 50.02 -15.71 14.03
CA LEU A 676 50.34 -14.37 13.51
C LEU A 676 51.38 -14.18 12.38
N ASP A 677 51.05 -13.19 11.54
CA ASP A 677 51.88 -12.48 10.54
C ASP A 677 52.43 -13.22 9.30
N VAL A 678 51.54 -13.52 8.34
CA VAL A 678 51.75 -13.05 6.95
C VAL A 678 50.49 -12.33 6.45
N LEU A 679 50.67 -11.10 5.94
CA LEU A 679 49.60 -10.13 5.68
C LEU A 679 49.31 -9.94 4.18
N THR A 680 48.01 -9.83 3.85
CA THR A 680 47.43 -9.11 2.68
C THR A 680 47.31 -9.82 1.31
N LYS A 681 46.14 -9.56 0.68
CA LYS A 681 45.68 -9.76 -0.72
C LYS A 681 44.85 -11.05 -0.96
N TYR A 682 43.76 -11.04 -1.73
CA TYR A 682 43.22 -9.99 -2.62
C TYR A 682 41.74 -9.63 -2.33
N PHE A 683 41.36 -8.38 -2.58
CA PHE A 683 39.96 -8.01 -2.85
C PHE A 683 39.68 -8.09 -4.35
N SER A 684 38.70 -8.92 -4.75
CA SER A 684 38.13 -8.91 -6.09
C SER A 684 36.87 -8.03 -6.12
N ASN A 685 36.79 -7.12 -7.10
CA ASN A 685 35.71 -6.15 -7.20
C ASN A 685 34.53 -6.69 -8.02
N ASN A 686 33.34 -6.65 -7.42
CA ASN A 686 32.13 -6.29 -8.15
C ASN A 686 31.32 -5.32 -7.27
N GLN A 687 31.58 -4.02 -7.46
CA GLN A 687 31.02 -2.95 -6.65
C GLN A 687 29.52 -2.76 -6.93
N THR A 688 29.08 -3.02 -8.16
CA THR A 688 27.67 -3.01 -8.59
C THR A 688 26.87 -4.11 -7.90
N ALA A 689 27.36 -5.36 -7.93
CA ALA A 689 26.70 -6.48 -7.23
C ALA A 689 26.58 -6.21 -5.71
N LYS A 690 27.67 -5.74 -5.08
CA LYS A 690 27.65 -5.34 -3.66
C LYS A 690 26.73 -4.14 -3.36
N HIS A 691 26.43 -3.29 -4.35
CA HIS A 691 25.44 -2.23 -4.23
C HIS A 691 24.01 -2.78 -4.35
N MET A 692 23.74 -3.62 -5.36
CA MET A 692 22.43 -4.27 -5.55
C MET A 692 22.02 -5.14 -4.36
N TRP A 693 22.94 -5.93 -3.79
CA TRP A 693 22.67 -6.72 -2.58
C TRP A 693 22.29 -5.82 -1.40
N ARG A 694 22.95 -4.66 -1.24
CA ARG A 694 22.58 -3.66 -0.22
C ARG A 694 21.24 -2.97 -0.51
N GLN A 695 20.90 -2.73 -1.77
CA GLN A 695 19.59 -2.19 -2.17
C GLN A 695 18.46 -3.17 -1.83
N ILE A 696 18.63 -4.47 -2.09
CA ILE A 696 17.64 -5.52 -1.75
C ILE A 696 17.30 -5.47 -0.24
N TRP A 697 18.30 -5.36 0.63
CA TRP A 697 18.08 -5.23 2.08
C TRP A 697 17.54 -3.84 2.49
N ALA A 698 17.95 -2.77 1.82
CA ALA A 698 17.43 -1.41 2.06
C ALA A 698 15.94 -1.28 1.70
N GLU A 699 15.50 -1.90 0.60
CA GLU A 699 14.09 -2.01 0.20
C GLU A 699 13.30 -2.92 1.16
N PHE A 700 13.91 -4.03 1.60
CA PHE A 700 13.26 -4.94 2.55
C PHE A 700 12.92 -4.21 3.86
N TYR A 701 13.90 -3.56 4.50
CA TYR A 701 13.72 -2.83 5.77
C TYR A 701 13.16 -1.40 5.61
N GLN A 702 13.11 -0.85 4.40
CA GLN A 702 12.73 0.54 4.09
C GLN A 702 13.64 1.59 4.77
N VAL A 703 14.96 1.36 4.74
CA VAL A 703 15.99 2.22 5.37
C VAL A 703 17.15 2.45 4.42
N HIS A 704 17.60 3.70 4.26
CA HIS A 704 18.80 4.02 3.47
C HIS A 704 20.07 3.60 4.21
N SER A 705 21.02 2.97 3.51
CA SER A 705 22.31 2.60 4.08
C SER A 705 23.25 3.81 4.12
N HIS A 706 23.41 4.41 5.31
CA HIS A 706 24.31 5.54 5.54
C HIS A 706 25.79 5.15 5.45
N ILE A 707 26.65 6.07 5.01
CA ILE A 707 28.10 5.88 5.07
C ILE A 707 28.55 6.26 6.49
N TYR A 708 29.27 5.37 7.18
CA TYR A 708 29.67 5.56 8.59
C TYR A 708 30.37 6.89 8.89
N LYS A 709 31.09 7.45 7.89
CA LYS A 709 31.77 8.75 7.98
C LYS A 709 30.83 9.96 8.08
N GLU A 710 29.57 9.85 7.68
CA GLU A 710 28.59 10.94 7.68
C GLU A 710 27.95 11.13 9.07
N LEU A 711 27.78 10.02 9.81
CA LEU A 711 27.22 9.99 11.17
C LEU A 711 28.10 10.74 12.20
N ASN A 712 29.42 10.69 12.04
CA ASN A 712 30.39 11.30 12.98
C ASN A 712 30.48 12.84 12.91
N SER A 713 29.58 13.51 12.19
CA SER A 713 29.58 14.99 12.07
C SER A 713 28.85 15.71 13.20
N HIS A 714 28.06 15.01 14.03
CA HIS A 714 27.09 15.61 14.96
C HIS A 714 27.06 14.97 16.37
N VAL A 715 28.08 14.21 16.76
CA VAL A 715 28.21 13.69 18.14
C VAL A 715 29.12 14.65 18.95
N PRO A 716 28.63 15.28 20.03
CA PRO A 716 29.47 16.10 20.89
C PRO A 716 30.52 15.26 21.63
N ASP A 717 31.74 15.79 21.71
CA ASP A 717 32.81 15.19 22.51
C ASP A 717 32.60 15.54 23.99
N SER A 718 32.05 14.60 24.76
CA SER A 718 31.80 14.78 26.19
C SER A 718 32.13 13.51 26.99
N SER A 719 33.38 13.44 27.45
CA SER A 719 33.85 12.43 28.40
C SER A 719 33.33 12.68 29.82
N GLU A 720 32.07 12.34 30.11
CA GLU A 720 31.59 12.08 31.49
C GLU A 720 30.16 11.51 31.50
N ASP A 721 30.02 10.21 31.76
CA ASP A 721 29.06 9.75 32.78
C ASP A 721 29.45 8.37 33.34
N LYS A 722 29.08 8.08 34.59
CA LYS A 722 29.30 6.79 35.26
C LYS A 722 28.00 6.31 35.93
N HIS A 723 27.82 5.00 35.99
CA HIS A 723 26.75 4.30 36.72
C HIS A 723 25.33 4.34 36.13
N LEU A 724 25.16 3.90 34.89
CA LEU A 724 23.86 3.38 34.40
C LEU A 724 23.91 1.88 34.06
N GLN A 725 23.90 1.06 35.11
CA GLN A 725 23.29 -0.26 35.01
C GLN A 725 21.76 -0.11 34.88
N HIS A 726 21.08 -1.11 34.30
CA HIS A 726 19.84 -1.77 34.77
C HIS A 726 19.16 -2.51 33.59
N TYR A 727 18.65 -3.72 33.83
CA TYR A 727 18.18 -4.65 32.80
C TYR A 727 16.65 -4.77 32.74
N VAL A 728 16.13 -5.20 31.59
CA VAL A 728 14.78 -5.74 31.41
C VAL A 728 14.90 -7.10 30.70
N ARG A 729 14.12 -8.11 31.12
CA ARG A 729 14.11 -9.47 30.53
C ARG A 729 12.73 -9.87 30.03
N LEU A 730 12.65 -10.19 28.75
CA LEU A 730 11.82 -11.28 28.23
C LEU A 730 12.55 -12.62 28.49
N PRO A 731 11.93 -13.80 28.31
CA PRO A 731 12.71 -15.05 28.21
C PRO A 731 13.78 -14.89 27.13
N SER A 732 15.05 -15.15 27.51
CA SER A 732 16.21 -14.62 26.80
C SER A 732 16.39 -15.21 25.40
N VAL A 733 15.89 -14.52 24.38
CA VAL A 733 16.50 -14.51 23.04
C VAL A 733 17.90 -13.92 23.19
N MET A 734 18.92 -14.52 22.58
CA MET A 734 20.30 -14.05 22.72
C MET A 734 20.44 -12.63 22.15
N ILE A 735 21.13 -11.76 22.89
CA ILE A 735 21.33 -10.36 22.53
C ILE A 735 22.79 -10.18 22.15
N PHE A 736 23.04 -9.90 20.87
CA PHE A 736 24.28 -9.25 20.45
C PHE A 736 24.11 -7.73 20.53
N ASP A 737 25.18 -7.05 20.94
CA ASP A 737 25.17 -5.66 21.39
C ASP A 737 24.92 -4.65 20.27
N ASN A 738 24.15 -3.57 20.57
CA ASN A 738 24.26 -2.23 19.98
C ASN A 738 23.26 -1.24 20.62
N GLU A 739 23.66 0.02 20.77
CA GLU A 739 22.98 1.06 21.58
C GLU A 739 21.53 1.40 21.15
N VAL A 740 21.18 1.14 19.89
CA VAL A 740 19.95 1.63 19.23
C VAL A 740 18.66 1.13 19.91
N TYR A 741 18.70 -0.01 20.61
CA TYR A 741 17.51 -0.64 21.19
C TYR A 741 16.95 0.12 22.42
N TYR A 742 17.80 0.81 23.18
CA TYR A 742 17.45 1.37 24.50
C TYR A 742 16.35 2.45 24.47
N LYS A 743 16.05 3.05 23.31
CA LYS A 743 14.96 4.04 23.18
C LYS A 743 13.55 3.45 22.98
N ARG A 744 13.38 2.15 22.74
CA ARG A 744 12.08 1.57 22.32
C ARG A 744 11.24 0.90 23.41
N VAL A 745 11.79 0.56 24.58
CA VAL A 745 11.07 -0.24 25.61
C VAL A 745 10.50 0.63 26.75
N ASN A 746 9.83 1.74 26.41
CA ASN A 746 9.35 2.72 27.40
C ASN A 746 7.85 2.65 27.75
N ILE A 747 7.09 1.72 27.15
CA ILE A 747 5.61 1.67 27.25
C ILE A 747 5.10 1.28 28.66
N PHE A 748 5.93 0.66 29.51
CA PHE A 748 5.50 0.06 30.80
C PHE A 748 6.25 0.61 32.04
N THR A 749 7.01 1.70 31.93
CA THR A 749 7.96 2.12 32.97
C THR A 749 7.96 3.63 33.29
N ASN A 750 6.93 4.08 34.00
CA ASN A 750 7.12 5.21 34.93
C ASN A 750 8.03 4.74 36.08
N ARG A 751 8.99 5.58 36.49
CA ARG A 751 9.84 5.40 37.67
C ARG A 751 9.58 6.54 38.67
N THR A 752 8.95 6.20 39.79
CA THR A 752 9.12 6.89 41.06
C THR A 752 9.25 5.83 42.14
N ASP A 753 10.44 5.75 42.73
CA ASP A 753 10.76 5.14 44.02
C ASP A 753 10.56 3.62 44.21
N SER A 754 10.95 3.17 45.42
CA SER A 754 11.53 1.86 45.68
C SER A 754 10.53 0.83 46.21
N GLU A 755 9.50 0.52 45.44
CA GLU A 755 8.49 -0.49 45.81
C GLU A 755 8.69 -1.84 45.10
N LYS A 756 7.95 -2.86 45.54
CA LYS A 756 8.30 -4.27 45.35
C LYS A 756 8.07 -4.76 43.91
N LEU A 757 9.01 -5.56 43.42
CA LEU A 757 8.90 -6.33 42.16
C LEU A 757 7.90 -7.50 42.29
N SER A 758 6.61 -7.17 42.46
CA SER A 758 5.52 -8.13 42.66
C SER A 758 4.23 -7.80 41.92
N GLU A 759 4.16 -6.71 41.15
CA GLU A 759 2.94 -6.28 40.47
C GLU A 759 2.96 -6.63 38.97
N GLU A 760 1.89 -7.31 38.53
CA GLU A 760 1.57 -7.59 37.12
C GLU A 760 1.34 -6.26 36.38
N LYS A 761 2.05 -6.03 35.26
CA LYS A 761 1.83 -4.83 34.44
C LYS A 761 0.99 -5.18 33.23
N ARG A 762 -0.26 -4.72 33.22
CA ARG A 762 -1.29 -5.06 32.23
C ARG A 762 -1.87 -3.81 31.58
N ILE A 763 -2.05 -3.87 30.26
CA ILE A 763 -2.73 -2.86 29.44
C ILE A 763 -3.81 -3.56 28.62
N PHE A 764 -4.98 -2.92 28.47
CA PHE A 764 -5.99 -3.32 27.51
C PHE A 764 -5.91 -2.41 26.28
N ILE A 765 -5.75 -3.01 25.10
CA ILE A 765 -5.75 -2.31 23.81
C ILE A 765 -7.15 -2.47 23.23
N GLU A 766 -7.96 -1.41 23.29
CA GLU A 766 -9.33 -1.40 22.75
C GLU A 766 -9.31 -1.54 21.22
N CYS A 767 -10.21 -2.36 20.69
CA CYS A 767 -10.52 -2.42 19.27
C CYS A 767 -11.99 -2.84 19.11
N LYS A 768 -12.83 -1.91 18.64
CA LYS A 768 -14.29 -2.10 18.52
C LYS A 768 -14.69 -3.25 17.59
N ASN A 769 -13.84 -3.57 16.61
CA ASN A 769 -14.06 -4.64 15.65
C ASN A 769 -13.51 -6.00 16.12
N HIS A 770 -12.80 -6.06 17.27
CA HIS A 770 -12.34 -7.32 17.85
C HIS A 770 -13.50 -8.01 18.59
N PRO A 771 -13.71 -9.34 18.45
CA PRO A 771 -14.84 -10.06 19.08
C PRO A 771 -14.93 -10.00 20.62
N ARG A 772 -13.96 -9.38 21.29
CA ARG A 772 -13.94 -9.13 22.74
C ARG A 772 -13.69 -7.66 23.11
N GLY A 773 -13.92 -6.73 22.18
CA GLY A 773 -13.71 -5.28 22.34
C GLY A 773 -12.24 -4.83 22.43
N GLY A 774 -11.28 -5.76 22.47
CA GLY A 774 -9.85 -5.47 22.52
C GLY A 774 -9.01 -6.65 22.99
N ILE A 775 -7.70 -6.43 23.17
CA ILE A 775 -6.70 -7.43 23.56
C ILE A 775 -6.05 -7.01 24.89
N ASN A 776 -5.83 -7.96 25.81
CA ASN A 776 -5.04 -7.72 27.02
C ASN A 776 -3.56 -8.05 26.72
N VAL A 777 -2.66 -7.16 27.08
CA VAL A 777 -1.20 -7.36 27.03
C VAL A 777 -0.67 -7.23 28.46
N GLN A 778 0.02 -8.26 28.96
CA GLN A 778 0.57 -8.28 30.32
C GLN A 778 2.04 -8.71 30.33
N ILE A 779 2.82 -8.13 31.24
CA ILE A 779 4.17 -8.56 31.59
C ILE A 779 4.10 -9.22 32.97
N GLU A 780 4.35 -10.53 33.00
CA GLU A 780 4.21 -11.40 34.17
C GLU A 780 5.44 -12.30 34.29
N ARG A 781 5.94 -12.52 35.51
CA ARG A 781 7.04 -13.47 35.76
C ARG A 781 6.49 -14.89 35.91
N ARG A 782 6.32 -15.57 34.78
CA ARG A 782 5.69 -16.90 34.70
C ARG A 782 6.55 -17.87 33.88
N GLU A 783 6.68 -19.12 34.34
CA GLU A 783 7.37 -20.17 33.56
C GLU A 783 6.53 -20.51 32.30
N PRO A 784 7.13 -20.66 31.10
CA PRO A 784 6.36 -20.68 29.85
C PRO A 784 5.35 -21.82 29.77
N SER A 785 5.83 -23.05 29.85
CA SER A 785 5.07 -24.30 29.64
C SER A 785 4.18 -24.68 30.83
N ALA A 786 4.14 -23.87 31.89
CA ALA A 786 3.24 -24.06 33.03
C ALA A 786 1.77 -24.06 32.59
N LYS A 787 0.89 -24.67 33.41
CA LYS A 787 -0.56 -24.67 33.15
C LYS A 787 -1.16 -23.26 33.30
N LEU A 788 -2.13 -22.91 32.45
CA LEU A 788 -2.93 -21.69 32.64
C LEU A 788 -3.99 -21.89 33.73
N ILE A 789 -4.12 -20.90 34.61
CA ILE A 789 -4.96 -20.90 35.82
C ILE A 789 -5.72 -19.57 35.96
N GLY A 790 -6.62 -19.46 36.94
CA GLY A 790 -7.40 -18.22 37.17
C GLY A 790 -8.24 -17.83 35.95
N GLU A 791 -8.32 -16.54 35.63
CA GLU A 791 -8.99 -16.02 34.41
C GLU A 791 -8.32 -16.42 33.08
N HIS A 792 -7.22 -17.17 33.13
CA HIS A 792 -6.59 -17.77 31.95
C HIS A 792 -6.91 -19.27 31.79
N ALA A 793 -7.56 -19.91 32.77
CA ALA A 793 -7.92 -21.32 32.69
C ALA A 793 -8.82 -21.60 31.47
N GLY A 794 -8.52 -22.67 30.73
CA GLY A 794 -9.27 -23.06 29.52
C GLY A 794 -8.90 -22.31 28.24
N LYS A 795 -8.05 -21.26 28.29
CA LYS A 795 -7.43 -20.70 27.08
C LYS A 795 -6.43 -21.71 26.48
N LEU A 796 -6.25 -21.66 25.15
CA LEU A 796 -5.12 -22.33 24.50
C LEU A 796 -3.82 -21.64 24.91
N LEU A 797 -2.84 -22.42 25.37
CA LEU A 797 -1.48 -21.94 25.61
C LEU A 797 -0.68 -22.04 24.31
N VAL A 798 -0.23 -20.90 23.79
CA VAL A 798 0.71 -20.81 22.68
C VAL A 798 2.05 -20.35 23.25
N LEU A 799 3.14 -21.00 22.83
CA LEU A 799 4.48 -20.75 23.35
C LEU A 799 5.40 -20.29 22.22
N THR A 800 6.30 -19.38 22.56
CA THR A 800 7.47 -19.04 21.74
C THR A 800 8.73 -19.42 22.50
N TYR A 801 9.74 -19.90 21.78
CA TYR A 801 11.08 -20.14 22.28
C TYR A 801 12.07 -19.34 21.41
N PRO A 802 13.23 -18.90 21.94
CA PRO A 802 14.32 -18.43 21.09
C PRO A 802 14.78 -19.58 20.18
N TRP A 803 15.27 -19.26 18.98
CA TRP A 803 15.87 -20.25 18.09
C TRP A 803 16.91 -19.59 17.19
N ASP A 804 18.10 -20.17 17.12
CA ASP A 804 19.22 -19.63 16.35
C ASP A 804 19.11 -19.89 14.85
N SER A 805 19.52 -18.89 14.06
CA SER A 805 19.43 -18.89 12.60
C SER A 805 20.20 -20.00 11.89
N ASN A 806 21.19 -20.60 12.56
CA ASN A 806 22.09 -21.62 11.99
C ASN A 806 22.20 -22.90 12.84
N ALA A 807 21.33 -23.08 13.83
CA ALA A 807 21.26 -24.31 14.63
C ALA A 807 19.93 -25.07 14.41
N HIS A 808 19.94 -26.38 14.58
CA HIS A 808 18.71 -27.16 14.73
C HIS A 808 18.00 -26.85 16.07
N PRO A 809 16.67 -27.07 16.17
CA PRO A 809 15.91 -26.74 17.37
C PRO A 809 16.50 -27.38 18.64
N GLY A 810 16.70 -26.57 19.68
CA GLY A 810 17.31 -26.99 20.94
C GLY A 810 18.78 -26.61 21.10
N ASN A 811 19.52 -26.35 20.01
CA ASN A 811 20.92 -25.91 19.98
C ASN A 811 21.82 -26.62 21.02
N ASP A 812 22.17 -25.94 22.12
CA ASP A 812 22.83 -26.44 23.33
C ASP A 812 22.38 -27.83 23.83
N PHE A 813 21.12 -28.19 23.63
CA PHE A 813 20.53 -29.49 23.95
C PHE A 813 21.32 -30.65 23.36
N TRP A 814 21.75 -30.51 22.10
CA TRP A 814 22.49 -31.55 21.36
C TRP A 814 23.93 -31.73 21.88
N MET A 815 24.47 -30.74 22.60
CA MET A 815 25.72 -30.84 23.38
C MET A 815 25.50 -31.31 24.82
N GLY A 816 24.27 -31.63 25.22
CA GLY A 816 23.90 -32.01 26.60
C GLY A 816 23.77 -30.84 27.58
N SER A 817 23.82 -29.58 27.12
CA SER A 817 23.65 -28.41 27.98
C SER A 817 22.16 -28.08 28.19
N LEU A 818 21.49 -28.87 29.02
CA LEU A 818 20.03 -28.86 29.21
C LEU A 818 19.43 -27.61 29.90
N LYS A 819 20.18 -26.49 30.04
CA LYS A 819 19.79 -25.34 30.88
C LYS A 819 20.49 -23.99 30.59
N SER A 820 21.23 -23.85 29.49
CA SER A 820 22.01 -22.63 29.19
C SER A 820 21.18 -21.47 28.65
N SER A 821 20.22 -21.74 27.77
CA SER A 821 19.36 -20.75 27.13
C SER A 821 17.88 -21.20 27.09
N GLY A 822 17.03 -20.49 26.36
CA GLY A 822 15.63 -20.89 26.15
C GLY A 822 15.48 -22.10 25.21
N ASP A 823 16.42 -22.32 24.29
CA ASP A 823 16.42 -23.45 23.35
C ASP A 823 16.42 -24.83 24.05
N PRO A 824 17.39 -25.18 24.91
CA PRO A 824 17.39 -26.46 25.60
C PRO A 824 16.26 -26.55 26.63
N ALA A 825 15.80 -25.42 27.19
CA ALA A 825 14.63 -25.41 28.08
C ALA A 825 13.33 -25.73 27.32
N ALA A 826 13.19 -25.28 26.07
CA ALA A 826 12.10 -25.67 25.19
C ALA A 826 12.20 -27.14 24.80
N ALA A 827 13.38 -27.62 24.36
CA ALA A 827 13.61 -29.03 24.02
C ALA A 827 13.30 -29.98 25.20
N CYS A 828 13.76 -29.64 26.41
CA CYS A 828 13.52 -30.42 27.63
C CYS A 828 12.10 -30.30 28.20
N SER A 829 11.27 -29.35 27.75
CA SER A 829 9.90 -29.16 28.25
C SER A 829 8.80 -29.41 27.23
N THR A 830 9.16 -29.65 25.96
CA THR A 830 8.22 -29.84 24.85
C THR A 830 8.70 -30.96 23.90
N GLN A 831 8.34 -30.91 22.62
CA GLN A 831 8.75 -31.86 21.57
C GLN A 831 9.45 -31.14 20.39
N VAL A 832 9.89 -29.88 20.56
CA VAL A 832 10.42 -29.06 19.44
C VAL A 832 11.70 -29.62 18.83
N ALA A 833 12.53 -30.34 19.59
CA ALA A 833 13.77 -30.96 19.09
C ALA A 833 13.52 -31.95 17.94
N GLU A 834 12.30 -32.51 17.85
CA GLU A 834 11.94 -33.51 16.85
C GLU A 834 10.79 -33.06 15.95
N LEU A 835 9.73 -32.45 16.51
CA LEU A 835 8.62 -31.96 15.72
C LEU A 835 9.04 -30.80 14.80
N HIS A 836 9.95 -29.93 15.24
CA HIS A 836 10.45 -28.81 14.42
C HIS A 836 11.73 -29.17 13.63
N ASN A 837 12.16 -30.44 13.61
CA ASN A 837 13.40 -30.84 12.94
C ASN A 837 13.11 -31.54 11.60
N ALA A 838 13.50 -30.91 10.49
CA ALA A 838 13.24 -31.37 9.12
C ALA A 838 13.93 -32.68 8.72
N HIS A 839 14.86 -33.21 9.52
CA HIS A 839 15.41 -34.56 9.35
C HIS A 839 14.58 -35.65 10.04
N ILE A 840 13.73 -35.25 10.99
CA ILE A 840 12.92 -36.13 11.85
C ILE A 840 11.44 -36.07 11.46
N ASN A 841 10.84 -34.88 11.43
CA ASN A 841 9.45 -34.66 11.01
C ASN A 841 9.37 -34.20 9.54
N PRO A 842 8.84 -35.02 8.61
CA PRO A 842 8.73 -34.64 7.21
C PRO A 842 7.75 -33.49 6.95
N ALA A 843 6.82 -33.19 7.87
CA ALA A 843 5.92 -32.05 7.74
C ALA A 843 6.64 -30.68 7.83
N VAL A 844 7.88 -30.67 8.33
CA VAL A 844 8.77 -29.49 8.32
C VAL A 844 9.50 -29.44 6.97
N SER A 845 8.76 -29.04 5.93
CA SER A 845 9.26 -28.92 4.56
C SER A 845 8.71 -27.67 3.87
N GLY A 846 9.47 -27.11 2.92
CA GLY A 846 9.04 -26.01 2.05
C GLY A 846 7.77 -26.30 1.25
N TYR A 847 7.45 -27.57 0.99
CA TYR A 847 6.19 -27.97 0.35
C TYR A 847 4.96 -27.84 1.28
N ASN A 848 5.16 -27.78 2.61
CA ASN A 848 4.13 -27.49 3.61
C ASN A 848 4.23 -26.04 4.15
N LEU A 849 5.05 -25.19 3.51
CA LEU A 849 5.29 -23.81 3.93
C LEU A 849 3.98 -23.02 4.01
N ARG A 850 3.81 -22.29 5.12
CA ARG A 850 2.75 -21.30 5.29
C ARG A 850 3.29 -19.88 5.20
N VAL A 851 2.53 -19.01 4.53
CA VAL A 851 2.83 -17.60 4.36
C VAL A 851 1.86 -16.80 5.22
N ILE A 852 2.38 -15.96 6.11
CA ILE A 852 1.58 -15.03 6.93
C ILE A 852 1.70 -13.61 6.40
N GLY A 853 0.58 -12.89 6.32
CA GLY A 853 0.53 -11.51 5.84
C GLY A 853 -0.84 -10.88 5.98
N ARG A 854 -1.08 -9.80 5.22
CA ARG A 854 -2.33 -9.01 5.18
C ARG A 854 -3.61 -9.83 4.96
N ASN A 855 -3.51 -10.98 4.29
CA ASN A 855 -4.62 -11.89 3.98
C ASN A 855 -4.68 -13.11 4.93
N GLY A 856 -4.10 -12.99 6.14
CA GLY A 856 -4.03 -14.07 7.12
C GLY A 856 -2.87 -15.05 6.88
N LEU A 857 -3.05 -16.30 7.31
CA LEU A 857 -2.12 -17.41 7.10
C LEU A 857 -2.65 -18.31 5.98
N LYS A 858 -1.81 -18.61 4.98
CA LYS A 858 -2.14 -19.44 3.81
C LYS A 858 -1.05 -20.47 3.53
N THR A 859 -1.30 -21.51 2.74
CA THR A 859 -0.22 -22.28 2.08
C THR A 859 0.55 -21.41 1.10
N LEU A 860 1.76 -21.84 0.74
CA LEU A 860 2.54 -21.22 -0.35
C LEU A 860 1.73 -21.17 -1.66
N SER A 861 1.05 -22.26 -2.05
CA SER A 861 0.21 -22.31 -3.26
C SER A 861 -0.98 -21.33 -3.19
N GLU A 862 -1.80 -21.36 -2.14
CA GLU A 862 -2.92 -20.40 -1.96
C GLU A 862 -2.45 -18.94 -1.90
N TYR A 863 -1.26 -18.70 -1.34
CA TYR A 863 -0.69 -17.36 -1.30
C TYR A 863 -0.29 -16.88 -2.69
N CYS A 864 0.51 -17.68 -3.42
CA CYS A 864 0.94 -17.39 -4.79
C CYS A 864 -0.25 -17.29 -5.76
N LEU A 865 -1.26 -18.14 -5.61
CA LEU A 865 -2.55 -18.04 -6.31
C LEU A 865 -3.21 -16.67 -6.11
N THR A 866 -3.13 -16.06 -4.92
CA THR A 866 -3.67 -14.71 -4.71
C THR A 866 -2.78 -13.56 -5.19
N LEU A 867 -1.49 -13.81 -5.46
CA LEU A 867 -0.64 -12.88 -6.22
C LEU A 867 -0.88 -12.99 -7.72
N THR A 868 -1.18 -14.19 -8.24
CA THR A 868 -1.53 -14.36 -9.65
C THR A 868 -2.98 -14.02 -9.96
N SER A 869 -3.96 -14.27 -9.10
CA SER A 869 -5.35 -13.79 -9.32
C SER A 869 -5.48 -12.26 -9.26
N SER A 870 -4.42 -11.55 -8.84
CA SER A 870 -4.31 -10.09 -8.92
C SER A 870 -3.39 -9.59 -10.07
N SER A 871 -2.87 -10.51 -10.91
CA SER A 871 -2.04 -10.20 -12.10
C SER A 871 -2.36 -11.07 -13.34
N VAL A 872 -3.29 -12.00 -13.24
CA VAL A 872 -3.74 -12.98 -14.24
C VAL A 872 -5.27 -12.99 -14.24
N ASP A 873 -5.84 -11.88 -14.66
CA ASP A 873 -7.24 -11.74 -15.10
C ASP A 873 -7.32 -10.61 -16.15
N VAL A 874 -6.38 -10.68 -17.11
CA VAL A 874 -6.05 -9.64 -18.10
C VAL A 874 -5.91 -10.22 -19.52
N ASP A 875 -5.29 -11.41 -19.66
CA ASP A 875 -4.94 -12.00 -20.97
C ASP A 875 -5.61 -13.36 -21.27
N ALA A 876 -6.56 -13.83 -20.44
CA ALA A 876 -7.01 -15.23 -20.43
C ALA A 876 -8.54 -15.46 -20.58
N GLU A 877 -9.30 -14.45 -21.00
CA GLU A 877 -10.64 -14.63 -21.61
C GLU A 877 -10.86 -13.52 -22.66
N ILE A 878 -10.78 -13.90 -23.94
CA ILE A 878 -10.95 -13.07 -25.15
C ILE A 878 -12.06 -13.68 -26.01
#